data_AF-A0A9X8H2N1-F1
#
_entry.id   AF-A0A9X8H2N1-F1
#
_cell.length_a   1.000
_cell.length_b   1.000
_cell.length_c   1.000
_cell.angle_alpha   90.00
_cell.angle_beta   90.00
_cell.angle_gamma   90.00
#
_symmetry.space_group_name_H-M   'P 1'
#
loop_
_entity.id
_entity.type
_entity.pdbx_description
1 polymer ?
#
loop_
_entity_poly.entity_id
_entity_poly.type
_entity_poly.pdbx_seq_one_letter_code
_entity_poly.pdbx_strand_id
1 'polypeptide(L)'
;MYWETIFRLVIWDSYMTTSASKFEFAMGRMLNASMEGRDWLDRTADGFVSVDAEVAVWKAAGMTTYEWQWTNYFTWGVKESVDVTNAFGATQSLSIKKVAMEIRGSWTTLMLSWGPWNDFLFGLPFIRSDPLHARFMSPCSYDDYLLDPGNYTCDPCDPAFNPDEYTSCMYNFEAILGEGGTPGFGLTHDHIGPFGSIDAFFVPAPPSLLVLSSAFTLAITTWMQTQDAFNAAMTMIPSLTVDPVPMKWQSTANGTFTYMGGDITCPTREPKPYVQSSFSFDVSCTNQERHRMLLHPRNALFAYLISSKPPIGTLQSMSDSAIIAKWCGTLCPTLASSCAQVLGAVVNASKQLPTTTTVPFTTLARRAQSDVTALQVKTIQFAKYISTTTDHEDGSSSSPTDVWLEQLVLSGDDKWDFFGWVYMFEWAEASREVVSFEGDNGIFALVSDKSAPLMYEAQGLEVPKSACQYVWVISAIMSVILVIVGLIMTAYTALLRGRIVGRNLFQFNRIVGAVWLGRPFLMIRGMTAIVLLSTAPIRVILQKRITSFEFHPRSLLESMLVSGEAMWITYVFNDFLLLLSRNAEPNFAPLSAGLSWLVYVCWDMSAPTSLYATLDRNCAIDFARLTVVCQSGAVQLGDAQIAMTLFFIQLVCIVMSFGAVWLWRCMNRHPPAPGFSGHLLLSGTAIAFLHKDIVLNGAMLIDRASCVMCGLLTFRRYIFDLKLWLLTTQQNIPTGEPSASAKPRVFKWNMPVFLAPSLKSGLVTPPSNCPLPPKGHLPQRPTRVISLLGLGYMCATVFGSVTYLSLTKTNMANDFWWVNYNASREHVFIARMYNRETVLRPEANSIALDDHIFVDDANYSSVLATAVGVSMPLLYVSQIKLADATKLEAVVRGLRHMDACMAPWIATQYCWLDFQQRWEMANSVARQARCASKYATNGAVYLEAVLRNVQWATLQSCWGRSLEIAIAAPLRSSSHGSAWWTSLESTVTSELDEVAVWHTHNISTFDTDWQNYKSIGIIDTYNIQNAFGFSYPMTLKHTNGSFQLNAQTSMKMYWAFASDLWAVTDPSTFIFGKSLVRQMGQFAFANVSMESVVLQNGTVAQVESGAFATFRDTIGPFGSVDVKHVAVPPSVVRFVLHVKD
;
A
#
# COMPACT_ATOMS: atom_id res chain seq x y z
N MET A 1 -34.11 -15.83 -3.51
CA MET A 1 -32.87 -16.62 -3.69
C MET A 1 -33.24 -18.01 -4.22
N TYR A 2 -32.54 -18.52 -5.23
CA TYR A 2 -32.75 -19.88 -5.76
C TYR A 2 -31.61 -20.79 -5.29
N TRP A 3 -31.90 -21.77 -4.42
CA TRP A 3 -30.87 -22.71 -3.94
C TRP A 3 -30.21 -23.53 -5.06
N GLU A 4 -30.94 -23.74 -6.15
CA GLU A 4 -30.44 -24.42 -7.34
C GLU A 4 -29.17 -23.75 -7.91
N THR A 5 -29.08 -22.41 -7.91
CA THR A 5 -27.91 -21.72 -8.45
C THR A 5 -26.64 -22.00 -7.64
N ILE A 6 -26.78 -22.32 -6.34
CA ILE A 6 -25.66 -22.69 -5.47
C ILE A 6 -25.32 -24.16 -5.68
N PHE A 7 -26.31 -25.04 -5.56
CA PHE A 7 -26.08 -26.49 -5.60
C PHE A 7 -25.56 -26.99 -6.95
N ARG A 8 -25.95 -26.37 -8.06
CA ARG A 8 -25.38 -26.68 -9.39
C ARG A 8 -23.88 -26.41 -9.48
N LEU A 9 -23.37 -25.41 -8.74
CA LEU A 9 -21.97 -24.98 -8.76
C LEU A 9 -21.07 -25.73 -7.77
N VAL A 10 -21.66 -26.52 -6.87
CA VAL A 10 -20.93 -27.29 -5.85
C VAL A 10 -20.48 -28.62 -6.42
N ILE A 11 -19.30 -29.09 -6.02
CA ILE A 11 -18.85 -30.46 -6.31
C ILE A 11 -19.71 -31.40 -5.43
N TRP A 12 -20.72 -32.03 -6.03
CA TRP A 12 -21.81 -32.68 -5.30
C TRP A 12 -21.30 -33.78 -4.39
N ASP A 13 -20.44 -34.67 -4.90
CA ASP A 13 -19.81 -35.75 -4.12
C ASP A 13 -19.06 -35.22 -2.90
N SER A 14 -18.22 -34.18 -3.09
CA SER A 14 -17.47 -33.58 -2.00
C SER A 14 -18.39 -32.99 -0.94
N TYR A 15 -19.46 -32.31 -1.36
CA TYR A 15 -20.44 -31.73 -0.42
C TYR A 15 -21.19 -32.80 0.36
N MET A 16 -21.68 -33.84 -0.32
CA MET A 16 -22.42 -34.92 0.31
C MET A 16 -21.54 -35.72 1.28
N THR A 17 -20.25 -35.92 1.02
CA THR A 17 -19.36 -36.59 1.99
C THR A 17 -19.27 -35.85 3.33
N THR A 18 -19.37 -34.52 3.34
CA THR A 18 -19.29 -33.70 4.55
C THR A 18 -20.65 -33.35 5.16
N SER A 19 -21.70 -33.25 4.34
CA SER A 19 -22.96 -32.61 4.71
C SER A 19 -24.20 -33.48 4.48
N ALA A 20 -24.06 -34.73 4.04
CA ALA A 20 -25.20 -35.59 3.68
C ALA A 20 -26.27 -35.66 4.78
N SER A 21 -25.90 -35.88 6.04
CA SER A 21 -26.88 -35.98 7.13
C SER A 21 -27.70 -34.70 7.32
N LYS A 22 -27.03 -33.54 7.21
CA LYS A 22 -27.66 -32.22 7.33
C LYS A 22 -28.54 -31.90 6.12
N PHE A 23 -28.05 -32.20 4.91
CA PHE A 23 -28.78 -32.00 3.67
C PHE A 23 -30.04 -32.87 3.62
N GLU A 24 -29.91 -34.17 3.92
CA GLU A 24 -31.02 -35.12 3.92
C GLU A 24 -32.11 -34.72 4.89
N PHE A 25 -31.74 -34.26 6.08
CA PHE A 25 -32.70 -33.80 7.07
C PHE A 25 -33.43 -32.54 6.59
N ALA A 26 -32.69 -31.55 6.08
CA ALA A 26 -33.23 -30.23 5.88
C ALA A 26 -33.94 -30.03 4.53
N MET A 27 -33.56 -30.80 3.49
CA MET A 27 -34.16 -30.75 2.14
C MET A 27 -34.32 -32.13 1.49
N GLY A 28 -33.32 -33.01 1.61
CA GLY A 28 -33.21 -34.24 0.81
C GLY A 28 -34.39 -35.20 0.99
N ARG A 29 -34.90 -35.36 2.22
CA ARG A 29 -36.08 -36.20 2.50
C ARG A 29 -37.30 -35.77 1.70
N MET A 30 -37.61 -34.47 1.70
CA MET A 30 -38.78 -33.93 1.00
C MET A 30 -38.59 -33.94 -0.52
N LEU A 31 -37.38 -33.60 -0.99
CA LEU A 31 -37.06 -33.67 -2.42
C LEU A 31 -37.19 -35.12 -2.95
N ASN A 32 -36.78 -36.12 -2.17
CA ASN A 32 -36.92 -37.54 -2.54
C ASN A 32 -38.37 -38.07 -2.46
N ALA A 33 -39.25 -37.40 -1.73
CA ALA A 33 -40.64 -37.81 -1.54
C ALA A 33 -41.52 -37.52 -2.76
N SER A 34 -41.20 -36.50 -3.55
CA SER A 34 -41.94 -36.11 -4.77
C SER A 34 -41.22 -36.53 -6.05
N MET A 35 -41.94 -36.59 -7.18
CA MET A 35 -41.33 -36.88 -8.49
C MET A 35 -40.52 -35.67 -8.98
N GLU A 36 -41.09 -34.48 -8.84
CA GLU A 36 -40.52 -33.20 -9.20
C GLU A 36 -39.23 -32.90 -8.41
N GLY A 37 -39.19 -33.27 -7.13
CA GLY A 37 -38.00 -33.10 -6.30
C GLY A 37 -36.86 -34.03 -6.70
N ARG A 38 -37.15 -35.27 -7.12
CA ARG A 38 -36.14 -36.18 -7.69
C ARG A 38 -35.60 -35.67 -9.02
N ASP A 39 -36.47 -35.18 -9.91
CA ASP A 39 -36.06 -34.57 -11.18
C ASP A 39 -35.23 -33.29 -10.96
N TRP A 40 -35.48 -32.57 -9.87
CA TRP A 40 -34.65 -31.43 -9.47
C TRP A 40 -33.27 -31.87 -8.99
N LEU A 41 -33.18 -32.90 -8.14
CA LEU A 41 -31.92 -33.47 -7.67
C LEU A 41 -31.07 -33.98 -8.84
N ASP A 42 -31.66 -34.73 -9.76
CA ASP A 42 -30.97 -35.30 -10.92
C ASP A 42 -30.41 -34.23 -11.87
N ARG A 43 -31.08 -33.08 -11.98
CA ARG A 43 -30.61 -31.95 -12.82
C ARG A 43 -29.62 -31.04 -12.11
N THR A 44 -29.63 -31.03 -10.77
CA THR A 44 -28.85 -30.12 -9.94
C THR A 44 -27.51 -30.73 -9.55
N ALA A 45 -27.52 -32.00 -9.14
CA ALA A 45 -26.31 -32.74 -8.80
C ALA A 45 -25.38 -32.78 -10.01
N ASP A 46 -24.18 -32.24 -9.84
CA ASP A 46 -23.15 -32.12 -10.90
C ASP A 46 -23.65 -31.42 -12.18
N GLY A 47 -24.60 -30.49 -12.03
CA GLY A 47 -25.20 -29.76 -13.15
C GLY A 47 -24.27 -28.75 -13.84
N PHE A 48 -23.16 -28.34 -13.20
CA PHE A 48 -22.23 -27.38 -13.76
C PHE A 48 -21.35 -27.98 -14.87
N VAL A 49 -21.41 -27.36 -16.06
CA VAL A 49 -20.60 -27.75 -17.22
C VAL A 49 -19.57 -26.68 -17.57
N SER A 50 -20.02 -25.43 -17.72
CA SER A 50 -19.18 -24.26 -17.98
C SER A 50 -19.91 -23.00 -17.53
N VAL A 51 -19.16 -21.92 -17.32
CA VAL A 51 -19.72 -20.62 -16.90
C VAL A 51 -20.76 -20.11 -17.91
N ASP A 52 -20.46 -20.16 -19.21
CA ASP A 52 -21.38 -19.66 -20.25
C ASP A 52 -22.68 -20.47 -20.30
N ALA A 53 -22.59 -21.80 -20.14
CA ALA A 53 -23.76 -22.67 -20.10
C ALA A 53 -24.63 -22.39 -18.86
N GLU A 54 -24.01 -22.22 -17.70
CA GLU A 54 -24.72 -21.96 -16.44
C GLU A 54 -25.39 -20.57 -16.46
N VAL A 55 -24.70 -19.55 -16.98
CA VAL A 55 -25.29 -18.21 -17.20
C VAL A 55 -26.47 -18.29 -18.18
N ALA A 56 -26.42 -19.14 -19.21
CA ALA A 56 -27.53 -19.35 -20.12
C ALA A 56 -28.73 -20.01 -19.42
N VAL A 57 -28.50 -20.99 -18.53
CA VAL A 57 -29.54 -21.59 -17.68
C VAL A 57 -30.19 -20.54 -16.80
N TRP A 58 -29.38 -19.69 -16.15
CA TRP A 58 -29.91 -18.63 -15.28
C TRP A 58 -30.75 -17.61 -16.04
N LYS A 59 -30.26 -17.16 -17.20
CA LYS A 59 -30.99 -16.26 -18.09
C LYS A 59 -32.27 -16.88 -18.64
N ALA A 60 -32.25 -18.17 -18.97
CA ALA A 60 -33.43 -18.90 -19.43
C ALA A 60 -34.52 -18.99 -18.33
N ALA A 61 -34.11 -19.04 -17.06
CA ALA A 61 -34.99 -18.96 -15.90
C ALA A 61 -35.39 -17.51 -15.53
N GLY A 62 -35.01 -16.51 -16.35
CA GLY A 62 -35.38 -15.10 -16.14
C GLY A 62 -34.49 -14.34 -15.14
N MET A 63 -33.40 -14.94 -14.65
CA MET A 63 -32.49 -14.30 -13.69
C MET A 63 -31.56 -13.31 -14.40
N THR A 64 -31.54 -12.06 -13.93
CA THR A 64 -30.71 -10.98 -14.49
C THR A 64 -29.65 -10.44 -13.53
N THR A 65 -29.83 -10.65 -12.22
CA THR A 65 -28.95 -10.14 -11.15
C THR A 65 -28.70 -11.23 -10.10
N TYR A 66 -27.57 -11.12 -9.40
CA TYR A 66 -27.21 -11.97 -8.26
C TYR A 66 -26.63 -11.06 -7.17
N GLU A 67 -27.46 -10.70 -6.20
CA GLU A 67 -27.14 -9.74 -5.13
C GLU A 67 -27.09 -10.45 -3.78
N TRP A 68 -26.19 -9.99 -2.91
CA TRP A 68 -26.02 -10.57 -1.57
C TRP A 68 -26.56 -9.64 -0.52
N GLN A 69 -26.91 -10.23 0.61
CA GLN A 69 -27.24 -9.46 1.78
C GLN A 69 -26.00 -8.76 2.33
N TRP A 70 -26.19 -7.51 2.72
CA TRP A 70 -25.21 -6.71 3.43
C TRP A 70 -25.02 -7.31 4.83
N THR A 71 -23.78 -7.70 5.15
CA THR A 71 -23.44 -8.31 6.45
C THR A 71 -22.08 -7.84 6.92
N ASN A 72 -21.98 -7.55 8.22
CA ASN A 72 -20.73 -7.27 8.90
C ASN A 72 -20.15 -8.52 9.63
N TYR A 73 -20.52 -9.73 9.22
CA TYR A 73 -19.95 -10.97 9.78
C TYR A 73 -18.47 -11.14 9.45
N PHE A 74 -18.06 -10.74 8.24
CA PHE A 74 -16.68 -10.82 7.80
C PHE A 74 -16.33 -9.64 6.88
N THR A 75 -15.07 -9.24 6.91
CA THR A 75 -14.50 -8.30 5.95
C THR A 75 -13.98 -9.10 4.75
N TRP A 76 -14.43 -8.76 3.54
CA TRP A 76 -13.92 -9.38 2.32
C TRP A 76 -12.44 -9.08 2.12
N GLY A 77 -11.66 -10.10 1.73
CA GLY A 77 -10.31 -9.87 1.25
C GLY A 77 -10.33 -9.15 -0.10
N VAL A 78 -9.37 -8.28 -0.37
CA VAL A 78 -9.27 -7.56 -1.65
C VAL A 78 -7.82 -7.57 -2.11
N LYS A 79 -7.58 -8.00 -3.34
CA LYS A 79 -6.28 -7.90 -4.00
C LYS A 79 -6.48 -7.09 -5.28
N GLU A 80 -6.04 -5.85 -5.25
CA GLU A 80 -6.16 -4.92 -6.38
C GLU A 80 -4.78 -4.59 -6.93
N SER A 81 -4.59 -4.68 -8.25
CA SER A 81 -3.32 -4.41 -8.92
C SER A 81 -3.45 -3.52 -10.16
N VAL A 82 -2.35 -2.84 -10.51
CA VAL A 82 -2.16 -2.08 -11.75
C VAL A 82 -0.99 -2.64 -12.53
N ASP A 83 -1.12 -2.68 -13.84
CA ASP A 83 -0.03 -3.10 -14.71
C ASP A 83 0.86 -1.93 -15.09
N VAL A 84 2.17 -2.12 -15.06
CA VAL A 84 3.15 -1.14 -15.53
C VAL A 84 3.90 -1.72 -16.70
N THR A 85 3.78 -1.08 -17.86
CA THR A 85 4.47 -1.49 -19.09
C THR A 85 5.67 -0.60 -19.35
N ASN A 86 6.83 -1.23 -19.55
CA ASN A 86 8.08 -0.54 -19.82
C ASN A 86 8.35 -0.37 -21.34
N ALA A 87 9.45 0.29 -21.68
CA ALA A 87 9.83 0.57 -23.08
C ALA A 87 10.21 -0.68 -23.91
N PHE A 88 10.35 -1.87 -23.30
CA PHE A 88 10.52 -3.13 -24.03
C PHE A 88 9.19 -3.85 -24.28
N GLY A 89 8.08 -3.31 -23.79
CA GLY A 89 6.77 -3.97 -23.82
C GLY A 89 6.62 -5.06 -22.75
N ALA A 90 7.55 -5.16 -21.80
CA ALA A 90 7.38 -6.04 -20.66
C ALA A 90 6.42 -5.38 -19.65
N THR A 91 5.46 -6.17 -19.18
CA THR A 91 4.41 -5.72 -18.27
C THR A 91 4.59 -6.38 -16.92
N GLN A 92 4.45 -5.59 -15.86
CA GLN A 92 4.51 -6.06 -14.48
C GLN A 92 3.30 -5.56 -13.69
N SER A 93 2.62 -6.47 -13.01
CA SER A 93 1.51 -6.12 -12.11
C SER A 93 2.05 -5.73 -10.72
N LEU A 94 1.65 -4.55 -10.25
CA LEU A 94 1.95 -4.01 -8.92
C LEU A 94 0.67 -3.94 -8.11
N SER A 95 0.70 -4.34 -6.84
CA SER A 95 -0.47 -4.23 -5.97
C SER A 95 -0.70 -2.79 -5.52
N ILE A 96 -1.96 -2.35 -5.57
CA ILE A 96 -2.42 -1.05 -5.06
C ILE A 96 -3.15 -1.24 -3.73
N LYS A 97 -3.92 -2.33 -3.60
CA LYS A 97 -4.60 -2.68 -2.34
C LYS A 97 -4.45 -4.16 -2.05
N LYS A 98 -4.21 -4.47 -0.77
CA LYS A 98 -4.15 -5.84 -0.28
C LYS A 98 -4.80 -5.91 1.10
N VAL A 99 -6.04 -6.36 1.12
CA VAL A 99 -6.86 -6.57 2.31
C VAL A 99 -6.98 -8.07 2.50
N ALA A 100 -6.62 -8.56 3.68
CA ALA A 100 -6.87 -9.95 4.04
C ALA A 100 -8.36 -10.11 4.40
N MET A 101 -8.91 -11.29 4.17
CA MET A 101 -10.21 -11.62 4.75
C MET A 101 -10.06 -11.71 6.28
N GLU A 102 -11.04 -11.18 7.00
CA GLU A 102 -11.10 -11.22 8.46
C GLU A 102 -12.52 -11.57 8.91
N ILE A 103 -12.65 -12.60 9.74
CA ILE A 103 -13.92 -12.95 10.41
C ILE A 103 -14.03 -12.08 11.66
N ARG A 104 -15.16 -11.39 11.84
CA ARG A 104 -15.36 -10.50 12.99
C ARG A 104 -15.85 -11.30 14.19
N GLY A 105 -15.22 -11.08 15.35
CA GLY A 105 -15.57 -11.76 16.60
C GLY A 105 -16.92 -11.31 17.18
N SER A 106 -17.35 -10.09 16.89
CA SER A 106 -18.67 -9.55 17.21
C SER A 106 -19.26 -8.92 15.95
N TRP A 107 -20.43 -9.38 15.50
CA TRP A 107 -21.13 -8.83 14.34
C TRP A 107 -22.60 -8.59 14.68
N THR A 108 -23.12 -7.44 14.29
CA THR A 108 -24.46 -6.97 14.70
C THR A 108 -25.54 -7.43 13.74
N THR A 109 -25.19 -7.69 12.48
CA THR A 109 -26.12 -8.13 11.43
C THR A 109 -26.72 -9.52 11.66
N LEU A 110 -26.22 -10.29 12.62
CA LEU A 110 -26.81 -11.59 12.99
C LEU A 110 -28.29 -11.49 13.35
N MET A 111 -28.71 -10.37 13.95
CA MET A 111 -30.09 -10.19 14.40
C MET A 111 -31.04 -9.98 13.22
N LEU A 112 -30.57 -9.58 12.04
CA LEU A 112 -31.43 -9.29 10.90
C LEU A 112 -31.99 -10.56 10.27
N SER A 113 -31.12 -11.55 10.04
CA SER A 113 -31.48 -12.78 9.34
C SER A 113 -30.91 -14.01 10.04
N TRP A 114 -31.75 -15.03 10.22
CA TRP A 114 -31.38 -16.30 10.84
C TRP A 114 -30.35 -17.07 10.02
N GLY A 115 -30.48 -17.02 8.69
CA GLY A 115 -29.57 -17.67 7.76
C GLY A 115 -29.63 -19.21 7.76
N PRO A 116 -29.48 -19.85 6.59
CA PRO A 116 -29.71 -21.29 6.49
C PRO A 116 -28.68 -22.17 7.17
N TRP A 117 -27.49 -21.65 7.49
CA TRP A 117 -26.49 -22.40 8.26
C TRP A 117 -26.98 -22.74 9.68
N ASN A 118 -27.81 -21.89 10.28
CA ASN A 118 -28.37 -22.10 11.61
C ASN A 118 -29.46 -23.19 11.56
N ASP A 119 -30.34 -23.17 10.57
CA ASP A 119 -31.33 -24.23 10.35
C ASP A 119 -30.69 -25.62 10.16
N PHE A 120 -29.57 -25.70 9.41
CA PHE A 120 -28.78 -26.93 9.29
C PHE A 120 -28.18 -27.40 10.62
N LEU A 121 -27.93 -26.47 11.56
CA LEU A 121 -27.40 -26.77 12.89
C LEU A 121 -28.50 -27.25 13.85
N PHE A 122 -29.68 -26.63 13.78
CA PHE A 122 -30.84 -26.98 14.61
C PHE A 122 -31.66 -28.14 14.07
N GLY A 123 -31.41 -28.58 12.83
CA GLY A 123 -32.14 -29.67 12.21
C GLY A 123 -33.61 -29.28 12.04
N LEU A 124 -33.85 -28.20 11.30
CA LEU A 124 -35.19 -27.79 10.88
C LEU A 124 -35.30 -27.92 9.35
N PRO A 125 -36.42 -28.45 8.81
CA PRO A 125 -36.62 -28.52 7.36
C PRO A 125 -36.86 -27.13 6.77
N PHE A 126 -36.21 -26.83 5.64
CA PHE A 126 -36.29 -25.52 4.97
C PHE A 126 -37.51 -25.37 4.06
N ILE A 127 -37.94 -26.49 3.50
CA ILE A 127 -38.91 -26.51 2.42
C ILE A 127 -40.27 -26.25 3.05
N ARG A 128 -40.86 -25.07 2.81
CA ARG A 128 -42.17 -24.70 3.36
C ARG A 128 -43.28 -25.69 3.01
N SER A 129 -43.17 -26.39 1.87
CA SER A 129 -44.13 -27.42 1.48
C SER A 129 -43.90 -28.77 2.17
N ASP A 130 -42.91 -28.90 3.06
CA ASP A 130 -42.71 -30.09 3.89
C ASP A 130 -43.76 -30.11 5.01
N PRO A 131 -44.59 -31.17 5.12
CA PRO A 131 -45.56 -31.31 6.23
C PRO A 131 -44.92 -31.35 7.63
N LEU A 132 -43.61 -31.61 7.72
CA LEU A 132 -42.84 -31.58 8.97
C LEU A 132 -42.22 -30.21 9.25
N HIS A 133 -42.42 -29.22 8.39
CA HIS A 133 -41.99 -27.85 8.65
C HIS A 133 -42.70 -27.29 9.87
N ALA A 134 -41.93 -26.68 10.79
CA ALA A 134 -42.44 -26.27 12.10
C ALA A 134 -43.73 -25.42 12.03
N ARG A 135 -43.85 -24.55 11.02
CA ARG A 135 -45.03 -23.71 10.75
C ARG A 135 -46.28 -24.46 10.26
N PHE A 136 -46.14 -25.66 9.70
CA PHE A 136 -47.23 -26.45 9.11
C PHE A 136 -47.37 -27.82 9.78
N MET A 137 -46.84 -27.96 11.00
CA MET A 137 -47.11 -29.13 11.82
C MET A 137 -48.54 -29.07 12.35
N SER A 138 -49.14 -30.24 12.54
CA SER A 138 -50.49 -30.38 13.11
C SER A 138 -50.64 -29.53 14.38
N PRO A 139 -51.72 -28.73 14.51
CA PRO A 139 -52.94 -28.74 13.68
C PRO A 139 -52.92 -27.85 12.43
N CYS A 140 -51.80 -27.19 12.14
CA CYS A 140 -51.64 -26.34 10.95
C CYS A 140 -51.26 -27.17 9.72
N SER A 141 -51.56 -26.67 8.50
CA SER A 141 -51.31 -27.39 7.23
C SER A 141 -50.87 -26.45 6.13
N TYR A 142 -49.92 -26.89 5.30
CA TYR A 142 -49.47 -26.15 4.12
C TYR A 142 -50.57 -26.02 3.06
N ASP A 143 -51.44 -27.02 2.93
CA ASP A 143 -52.55 -26.98 1.97
C ASP A 143 -53.54 -25.87 2.31
N ASP A 144 -53.80 -25.66 3.61
CA ASP A 144 -54.66 -24.57 4.09
C ASP A 144 -54.04 -23.20 3.82
N TYR A 145 -52.71 -23.09 3.94
CA TYR A 145 -51.98 -21.89 3.53
C TYR A 145 -52.07 -21.63 2.03
N LEU A 146 -52.01 -22.65 1.18
CA LEU A 146 -52.14 -22.49 -0.27
C LEU A 146 -53.53 -22.03 -0.71
N LEU A 147 -54.58 -22.36 0.06
CA LEU A 147 -55.96 -21.96 -0.24
C LEU A 147 -56.20 -20.47 0.00
N ASP A 148 -55.66 -19.91 1.09
CA ASP A 148 -55.74 -18.47 1.38
C ASP A 148 -54.48 -17.96 2.10
N PRO A 149 -53.38 -17.69 1.35
CA PRO A 149 -52.12 -17.25 1.95
C PRO A 149 -52.24 -15.93 2.70
N GLY A 150 -53.16 -15.06 2.30
CA GLY A 150 -53.31 -13.70 2.82
C GLY A 150 -54.02 -13.64 4.18
N ASN A 151 -54.87 -14.64 4.48
CA ASN A 151 -55.57 -14.74 5.77
C ASN A 151 -55.18 -15.97 6.58
N TYR A 152 -54.10 -16.67 6.22
CA TYR A 152 -53.64 -17.83 6.96
C TYR A 152 -53.04 -17.40 8.31
N THR A 153 -53.81 -17.56 9.38
CA THR A 153 -53.42 -17.18 10.76
C THR A 153 -53.08 -18.38 11.64
N CYS A 154 -53.05 -19.61 11.11
CA CYS A 154 -52.72 -20.78 11.91
C CYS A 154 -51.26 -20.71 12.31
N ASP A 155 -51.03 -20.59 13.62
CA ASP A 155 -49.72 -20.68 14.23
C ASP A 155 -49.71 -21.91 15.16
N PRO A 156 -48.97 -22.98 14.84
CA PRO A 156 -48.93 -24.18 15.68
C PRO A 156 -48.29 -23.91 17.05
N CYS A 157 -47.73 -22.71 17.26
CA CYS A 157 -47.16 -22.23 18.50
C CYS A 157 -48.03 -21.27 19.31
N ASP A 158 -49.18 -20.84 18.77
CA ASP A 158 -50.16 -20.10 19.54
C ASP A 158 -51.05 -21.09 20.33
N PRO A 159 -51.19 -20.91 21.66
CA PRO A 159 -52.04 -21.77 22.49
C PRO A 159 -53.51 -21.81 22.06
N ALA A 160 -53.97 -20.87 21.22
CA ALA A 160 -55.29 -20.93 20.58
C ALA A 160 -55.42 -22.11 19.61
N PHE A 161 -54.32 -22.52 18.96
CA PHE A 161 -54.30 -23.63 18.00
C PHE A 161 -53.73 -24.91 18.63
N ASN A 162 -52.71 -24.81 19.50
CA ASN A 162 -52.09 -25.98 20.15
C ASN A 162 -52.09 -25.86 21.69
N PRO A 163 -53.20 -26.22 22.36
CA PRO A 163 -53.35 -26.07 23.81
C PRO A 163 -52.55 -27.08 24.65
N ASP A 164 -52.04 -28.17 24.06
CA ASP A 164 -51.49 -29.31 24.80
C ASP A 164 -49.95 -29.43 24.77
N GLU A 165 -49.24 -28.68 23.91
CA GLU A 165 -47.78 -28.84 23.68
C GLU A 165 -47.00 -27.51 23.68
N TYR A 166 -46.90 -26.84 24.83
CA TYR A 166 -46.17 -25.56 24.95
C TYR A 166 -44.64 -25.69 24.80
N THR A 167 -44.09 -26.90 24.94
CA THR A 167 -42.63 -27.13 25.03
C THR A 167 -41.87 -27.23 23.71
N SER A 168 -42.54 -27.39 22.57
CA SER A 168 -41.87 -27.53 21.26
C SER A 168 -41.74 -26.22 20.48
N CYS A 169 -42.25 -25.10 20.99
CA CYS A 169 -42.34 -23.83 20.27
C CYS A 169 -41.23 -22.82 20.59
N MET A 170 -40.04 -23.31 20.93
CA MET A 170 -38.83 -22.51 21.16
C MET A 170 -38.19 -21.94 19.88
N TYR A 171 -38.94 -21.80 18.78
CA TYR A 171 -38.38 -21.48 17.45
C TYR A 171 -38.71 -20.10 16.90
N ASN A 172 -39.28 -19.18 17.69
CA ASN A 172 -39.25 -17.77 17.30
C ASN A 172 -37.81 -17.25 17.49
N PHE A 173 -37.18 -16.79 16.42
CA PHE A 173 -35.84 -16.23 16.45
C PHE A 173 -35.68 -15.12 17.49
N GLU A 174 -36.68 -14.27 17.63
CA GLU A 174 -36.74 -13.20 18.63
C GLU A 174 -36.69 -13.76 20.07
N ALA A 175 -37.34 -14.89 20.31
CA ALA A 175 -37.31 -15.58 21.59
C ALA A 175 -35.97 -16.30 21.85
N ILE A 176 -35.36 -16.86 20.80
CA ILE A 176 -34.02 -17.50 20.87
C ILE A 176 -32.95 -16.47 21.22
N LEU A 177 -33.06 -15.25 20.70
CA LEU A 177 -32.15 -14.17 21.04
C LEU A 177 -32.27 -13.76 22.53
N GLY A 178 -33.43 -13.97 23.17
CA GLY A 178 -33.64 -13.59 24.56
C GLY A 178 -33.62 -12.07 24.81
N GLU A 179 -33.70 -11.27 23.75
CA GLU A 179 -33.56 -9.80 23.77
C GLU A 179 -34.91 -9.06 23.69
N GLY A 180 -36.02 -9.75 23.95
CA GLY A 180 -37.35 -9.15 23.98
C GLY A 180 -37.49 -8.10 25.10
N GLY A 181 -38.17 -7.00 24.81
CA GLY A 181 -38.60 -6.01 25.82
C GLY A 181 -37.81 -4.69 25.86
N THR A 182 -36.85 -4.48 24.95
CA THR A 182 -36.24 -3.14 24.76
C THR A 182 -37.05 -2.30 23.77
N PRO A 183 -37.13 -0.97 23.93
CA PRO A 183 -37.83 -0.08 22.99
C PRO A 183 -37.35 -0.22 21.54
N GLY A 184 -36.03 -0.34 21.33
CA GLY A 184 -35.47 -0.49 19.98
C GLY A 184 -35.92 -1.78 19.29
N PHE A 185 -36.15 -2.84 20.08
CA PHE A 185 -36.66 -4.10 19.57
C PHE A 185 -38.10 -3.96 19.06
N GLY A 186 -39.00 -3.46 19.92
CA GLY A 186 -40.42 -3.27 19.58
C GLY A 186 -40.60 -2.28 18.43
N LEU A 187 -39.91 -1.14 18.45
CA LEU A 187 -40.00 -0.15 17.39
C LEU A 187 -39.52 -0.68 16.03
N THR A 188 -38.47 -1.50 16.01
CA THR A 188 -38.00 -2.15 14.77
C THR A 188 -39.00 -3.18 14.26
N HIS A 189 -39.51 -4.03 15.17
CA HIS A 189 -40.50 -5.03 14.86
C HIS A 189 -41.75 -4.39 14.19
N ASP A 190 -42.27 -3.32 14.80
CA ASP A 190 -43.50 -2.66 14.34
C ASP A 190 -43.32 -1.94 12.99
N HIS A 191 -42.16 -1.33 12.73
CA HIS A 191 -41.94 -0.51 11.52
C HIS A 191 -41.34 -1.27 10.35
N ILE A 192 -40.44 -2.24 10.60
CA ILE A 192 -39.71 -2.97 9.56
C ILE A 192 -40.22 -4.41 9.48
N GLY A 193 -40.24 -5.12 10.61
CA GLY A 193 -40.66 -6.51 10.68
C GLY A 193 -39.88 -7.27 11.75
N PRO A 194 -40.26 -8.52 12.03
CA PRO A 194 -39.64 -9.32 13.07
C PRO A 194 -38.16 -9.60 12.76
N PHE A 195 -37.31 -9.55 13.80
CA PHE A 195 -35.90 -9.92 13.66
C PHE A 195 -35.80 -11.38 13.20
N GLY A 196 -34.74 -11.68 12.43
CA GLY A 196 -34.56 -12.99 11.77
C GLY A 196 -35.21 -13.08 10.39
N SER A 197 -36.05 -12.11 10.01
CA SER A 197 -36.71 -12.00 8.71
C SER A 197 -36.47 -10.66 7.99
N ILE A 198 -35.48 -9.89 8.43
CA ILE A 198 -35.11 -8.61 7.82
C ILE A 198 -33.95 -8.85 6.85
N ASP A 199 -34.19 -8.59 5.57
CA ASP A 199 -33.16 -8.63 4.55
C ASP A 199 -32.47 -7.26 4.44
N ALA A 200 -31.14 -7.26 4.28
CA ALA A 200 -30.37 -6.03 4.14
C ALA A 200 -29.66 -6.02 2.79
N PHE A 201 -29.85 -5.00 1.95
CA PHE A 201 -29.21 -4.89 0.63
C PHE A 201 -28.45 -3.59 0.45
N PHE A 202 -27.27 -3.65 -0.17
CA PHE A 202 -26.49 -2.46 -0.49
C PHE A 202 -27.14 -1.67 -1.63
N VAL A 203 -27.34 -0.37 -1.43
CA VAL A 203 -27.90 0.54 -2.44
C VAL A 203 -26.77 1.35 -3.09
N PRO A 204 -26.50 1.17 -4.41
CA PRO A 204 -25.47 1.94 -5.09
C PRO A 204 -25.88 3.41 -5.27
N ALA A 205 -24.90 4.31 -5.22
CA ALA A 205 -25.14 5.73 -5.50
C ALA A 205 -25.68 5.91 -6.94
N PRO A 206 -26.76 6.71 -7.14
CA PRO A 206 -27.32 6.94 -8.47
C PRO A 206 -26.28 7.47 -9.46
N PRO A 207 -26.31 7.04 -10.74
CA PRO A 207 -25.37 7.54 -11.76
C PRO A 207 -25.37 9.06 -11.89
N SER A 208 -26.52 9.71 -11.71
CA SER A 208 -26.66 11.17 -11.73
C SER A 208 -25.88 11.87 -10.61
N LEU A 209 -25.83 11.27 -9.41
CA LEU A 209 -25.05 11.76 -8.28
C LEU A 209 -23.54 11.59 -8.51
N LEU A 210 -23.12 10.46 -9.09
CA LEU A 210 -21.72 10.23 -9.46
C LEU A 210 -21.23 11.21 -10.53
N VAL A 211 -22.06 11.51 -11.54
CA VAL A 211 -21.77 12.53 -12.57
C VAL A 211 -21.65 13.93 -11.95
N LEU A 212 -22.52 14.27 -11.00
CA LEU A 212 -22.44 15.55 -10.29
C LEU A 212 -21.15 15.69 -9.47
N SER A 213 -20.81 14.67 -8.68
CA SER A 213 -19.61 14.67 -7.82
C SER A 213 -18.31 14.70 -8.64
N SER A 214 -18.24 13.93 -9.74
CA SER A 214 -17.08 13.93 -10.64
C SER A 214 -16.92 15.26 -11.38
N ALA A 215 -18.01 15.85 -11.88
CA ALA A 215 -18.00 17.17 -12.50
C ALA A 215 -17.54 18.27 -11.53
N PHE A 216 -17.98 18.21 -10.27
CA PHE A 216 -17.53 19.12 -9.22
C PHE A 216 -16.04 18.95 -8.93
N THR A 217 -15.57 17.72 -8.73
CA THR A 217 -14.17 17.43 -8.41
C THR A 217 -13.23 17.88 -9.53
N LEU A 218 -13.62 17.67 -10.79
CA LEU A 218 -12.87 18.15 -11.95
C LEU A 218 -12.81 19.69 -11.99
N ALA A 219 -13.93 20.37 -11.75
CA ALA A 219 -13.98 21.82 -11.79
C ALA A 219 -13.13 22.46 -10.67
N ILE A 220 -13.26 21.96 -9.44
CA ILE A 220 -12.49 22.47 -8.28
C ILE A 220 -11.00 22.24 -8.46
N THR A 221 -10.58 21.04 -8.87
CA THR A 221 -9.14 20.76 -9.09
C THR A 221 -8.56 21.65 -10.18
N THR A 222 -9.31 21.89 -11.27
CA THR A 222 -8.92 22.82 -12.34
C THR A 222 -8.78 24.26 -11.82
N TRP A 223 -9.72 24.76 -11.01
CA TRP A 223 -9.64 26.12 -10.47
C TRP A 223 -8.53 26.28 -9.45
N MET A 224 -8.29 25.29 -8.58
CA MET A 224 -7.17 25.37 -7.64
C MET A 224 -5.81 25.40 -8.34
N GLN A 225 -5.68 24.76 -9.51
CA GLN A 225 -4.45 24.83 -10.30
C GLN A 225 -4.31 26.18 -11.04
N THR A 226 -5.40 26.69 -11.62
CA THR A 226 -5.40 27.88 -12.49
C THR A 226 -5.54 29.22 -11.76
N GLN A 227 -6.14 29.26 -10.56
CA GLN A 227 -6.44 30.48 -9.82
C GLN A 227 -5.83 30.49 -8.41
N ASP A 228 -4.86 31.37 -8.18
CA ASP A 228 -4.15 31.47 -6.90
C ASP A 228 -5.05 31.95 -5.75
N ALA A 229 -5.92 32.92 -6.01
CA ALA A 229 -6.85 33.45 -5.01
C ALA A 229 -7.84 32.38 -4.53
N PHE A 230 -8.35 31.56 -5.45
CA PHE A 230 -9.24 30.45 -5.11
C PHE A 230 -8.50 29.37 -4.32
N ASN A 231 -7.29 28.99 -4.74
CA ASN A 231 -6.49 28.02 -4.00
C ASN A 231 -6.16 28.49 -2.58
N ALA A 232 -5.72 29.74 -2.42
CA ALA A 232 -5.46 30.33 -1.10
C ALA A 232 -6.71 30.28 -0.21
N ALA A 233 -7.88 30.67 -0.75
CA ALA A 233 -9.14 30.61 0.00
C ALA A 233 -9.52 29.17 0.37
N MET A 234 -9.35 28.20 -0.53
CA MET A 234 -9.64 26.79 -0.28
C MET A 234 -8.75 26.21 0.82
N THR A 235 -7.46 26.59 0.86
CA THR A 235 -6.52 26.14 1.90
C THR A 235 -6.78 26.75 3.29
N MET A 236 -7.56 27.84 3.37
CA MET A 236 -7.95 28.47 4.63
C MET A 236 -9.19 27.86 5.27
N ILE A 237 -9.95 27.03 4.53
CA ILE A 237 -11.13 26.36 5.09
C ILE A 237 -10.66 25.31 6.11
N PRO A 238 -11.02 25.42 7.39
CA PRO A 238 -10.62 24.44 8.40
C PRO A 238 -11.46 23.16 8.26
N SER A 239 -10.92 22.03 8.71
CA SER A 239 -11.68 20.78 8.85
C SER A 239 -12.14 20.64 10.30
N LEU A 240 -13.42 20.84 10.57
CA LEU A 240 -13.99 20.84 11.92
C LEU A 240 -15.25 19.97 11.99
N THR A 241 -15.45 19.35 13.14
CA THR A 241 -16.62 18.52 13.43
C THR A 241 -17.78 19.38 13.93
N VAL A 242 -19.00 19.02 13.52
CA VAL A 242 -20.27 19.67 13.87
C VAL A 242 -21.30 18.63 14.33
N ASP A 243 -22.34 19.04 15.05
CA ASP A 243 -23.38 18.15 15.60
C ASP A 243 -24.79 18.48 15.06
N PRO A 244 -25.07 18.28 13.75
CA PRO A 244 -26.35 18.66 13.16
C PRO A 244 -27.49 17.75 13.66
N VAL A 245 -28.59 18.33 14.12
CA VAL A 245 -29.79 17.64 14.59
C VAL A 245 -31.01 18.15 13.82
N PRO A 246 -31.76 17.28 13.13
CA PRO A 246 -33.00 17.64 12.45
C PRO A 246 -33.98 18.35 13.40
N MET A 247 -34.68 19.37 12.91
CA MET A 247 -35.63 20.15 13.71
C MET A 247 -36.69 19.27 14.39
N LYS A 248 -37.16 18.22 13.72
CA LYS A 248 -38.17 17.28 14.23
C LYS A 248 -37.68 16.46 15.42
N TRP A 249 -36.37 16.36 15.61
CA TRP A 249 -35.77 15.58 16.68
C TRP A 249 -35.46 16.45 17.89
N GLN A 250 -35.35 17.76 17.73
CA GLN A 250 -35.00 18.67 18.84
C GLN A 250 -36.11 18.71 19.90
N SER A 251 -35.72 18.75 21.17
CA SER A 251 -36.66 18.95 22.29
C SER A 251 -37.28 20.34 22.21
N THR A 252 -38.58 20.44 22.49
CA THR A 252 -39.33 21.70 22.45
C THR A 252 -39.75 22.10 23.86
N ALA A 253 -40.39 23.26 24.02
CA ALA A 253 -40.92 23.68 25.32
C ALA A 253 -41.96 22.69 25.90
N ASN A 254 -42.57 21.86 25.06
CA ASN A 254 -43.68 20.97 25.41
C ASN A 254 -43.24 19.53 25.73
N GLY A 255 -41.95 19.19 25.60
CA GLY A 255 -41.45 17.86 25.91
C GLY A 255 -40.00 17.63 25.52
N THR A 256 -39.39 16.62 26.15
CA THR A 256 -37.98 16.27 25.98
C THR A 256 -37.81 14.88 25.37
N PHE A 257 -36.83 14.76 24.47
CA PHE A 257 -36.43 13.49 23.87
C PHE A 257 -35.18 12.93 24.52
N THR A 258 -35.18 11.63 24.77
CA THR A 258 -33.95 10.85 25.02
C THR A 258 -33.80 9.82 23.91
N TYR A 259 -32.58 9.67 23.37
CA TYR A 259 -32.34 8.89 22.15
C TYR A 259 -31.60 7.61 22.47
N MET A 260 -31.96 6.54 21.79
CA MET A 260 -31.37 5.21 21.90
C MET A 260 -30.60 4.82 20.63
N GLY A 261 -30.43 5.75 19.68
CA GLY A 261 -29.60 5.58 18.47
C GLY A 261 -30.37 5.18 17.22
N GLY A 262 -29.68 5.08 16.09
CA GLY A 262 -30.28 4.90 14.76
C GLY A 262 -29.85 3.61 14.05
N ASP A 263 -29.44 2.62 14.82
CA ASP A 263 -28.89 1.37 14.31
C ASP A 263 -29.83 0.20 14.61
N ILE A 264 -30.49 -0.28 13.56
CA ILE A 264 -31.45 -1.40 13.63
C ILE A 264 -30.77 -2.68 14.15
N THR A 265 -29.48 -2.84 13.89
CA THR A 265 -28.71 -4.01 14.34
C THR A 265 -28.35 -3.97 15.83
N CYS A 266 -28.69 -2.86 16.52
CA CYS A 266 -28.39 -2.64 17.93
C CYS A 266 -29.64 -2.18 18.72
N PRO A 267 -30.68 -3.03 18.84
CA PRO A 267 -31.94 -2.65 19.48
C PRO A 267 -31.84 -2.43 21.00
N THR A 268 -30.76 -2.91 21.64
CA THR A 268 -30.59 -2.94 23.10
C THR A 268 -29.92 -1.70 23.70
N ARG A 269 -29.75 -0.64 22.89
CA ARG A 269 -29.09 0.61 23.30
C ARG A 269 -29.89 1.37 24.37
N GLU A 270 -29.19 1.98 25.33
CA GLU A 270 -29.81 2.75 26.42
C GLU A 270 -30.19 4.19 26.01
N PRO A 271 -31.17 4.83 26.68
CA PRO A 271 -31.51 6.24 26.40
C PRO A 271 -30.39 7.22 26.81
N LYS A 272 -30.04 8.15 25.92
CA LYS A 272 -29.06 9.24 26.14
C LYS A 272 -29.66 10.62 25.79
N PRO A 273 -29.17 11.73 26.36
CA PRO A 273 -29.73 13.07 26.15
C PRO A 273 -29.32 13.73 24.81
N TYR A 274 -28.71 12.98 23.90
CA TYR A 274 -28.22 13.48 22.61
C TYR A 274 -28.48 12.46 21.50
N VAL A 275 -28.69 12.95 20.28
CA VAL A 275 -28.83 12.11 19.07
C VAL A 275 -27.55 11.29 18.89
N GLN A 276 -27.68 9.99 18.63
CA GLN A 276 -26.53 9.10 18.47
C GLN A 276 -26.26 8.82 17.00
N SER A 277 -25.06 8.33 16.67
CA SER A 277 -24.68 7.96 15.31
C SER A 277 -25.61 6.89 14.69
N SER A 278 -25.63 6.86 13.35
CA SER A 278 -26.34 5.85 12.56
C SER A 278 -25.64 4.49 12.62
N PHE A 279 -26.22 3.47 11.98
CA PHE A 279 -25.55 2.18 11.78
C PHE A 279 -24.25 2.34 10.99
N SER A 280 -23.31 1.42 11.17
CA SER A 280 -22.06 1.36 10.41
C SER A 280 -21.52 -0.07 10.40
N PHE A 281 -20.77 -0.41 9.35
CA PHE A 281 -20.13 -1.72 9.21
C PHE A 281 -19.23 -2.07 10.41
N ASP A 282 -18.54 -1.08 10.99
CA ASP A 282 -17.47 -1.24 11.99
C ASP A 282 -17.86 -0.99 13.46
N VAL A 283 -19.12 -0.68 13.73
CA VAL A 283 -19.56 -0.23 15.07
C VAL A 283 -20.11 -1.40 15.88
N SER A 284 -19.85 -1.39 17.19
CA SER A 284 -20.46 -2.32 18.14
C SER A 284 -21.68 -1.70 18.81
N CYS A 285 -22.62 -2.52 19.30
CA CYS A 285 -23.80 -2.03 20.01
C CYS A 285 -23.51 -1.41 21.38
N THR A 286 -22.29 -1.58 21.90
CA THR A 286 -21.91 -1.04 23.21
C THR A 286 -21.53 0.43 23.17
N ASN A 287 -21.17 0.96 21.99
CA ASN A 287 -20.77 2.35 21.86
C ASN A 287 -21.95 3.23 21.43
N GLN A 288 -22.30 4.22 22.26
CA GLN A 288 -23.44 5.11 22.08
C GLN A 288 -22.96 6.55 21.84
N GLU A 289 -22.20 6.77 20.78
CA GLU A 289 -21.59 8.07 20.49
C GLU A 289 -22.60 9.09 20.00
N ARG A 290 -22.37 10.36 20.35
CA ARG A 290 -23.13 11.49 19.80
C ARG A 290 -22.93 11.58 18.28
N HIS A 291 -24.03 11.79 17.56
CA HIS A 291 -24.00 12.07 16.12
C HIS A 291 -23.16 13.31 15.81
N ARG A 292 -22.15 13.12 14.96
CA ARG A 292 -21.19 14.14 14.55
C ARG A 292 -20.93 14.03 13.05
N MET A 293 -20.67 15.16 12.42
CA MET A 293 -20.34 15.25 10.99
C MET A 293 -19.07 16.10 10.80
N LEU A 294 -18.13 15.62 10.00
CA LEU A 294 -16.91 16.37 9.68
C LEU A 294 -17.15 17.26 8.45
N LEU A 295 -17.08 18.58 8.62
CA LEU A 295 -17.05 19.52 7.51
C LEU A 295 -15.59 19.78 7.12
N HIS A 296 -15.23 19.43 5.89
CA HIS A 296 -13.92 19.66 5.30
C HIS A 296 -14.06 20.50 4.01
N PRO A 297 -12.95 21.01 3.43
CA PRO A 297 -13.03 21.99 2.36
C PRO A 297 -13.89 21.58 1.15
N ARG A 298 -13.83 20.31 0.73
CA ARG A 298 -14.55 19.81 -0.46
C ARG A 298 -16.03 19.56 -0.21
N ASN A 299 -16.40 18.84 0.87
CA ASN A 299 -17.81 18.51 1.13
C ASN A 299 -18.65 19.74 1.52
N ALA A 300 -18.07 20.66 2.31
CA ALA A 300 -18.75 21.87 2.73
C ALA A 300 -18.96 22.84 1.57
N LEU A 301 -17.98 22.98 0.67
CA LEU A 301 -18.12 23.79 -0.55
C LEU A 301 -19.13 23.16 -1.53
N PHE A 302 -19.11 21.84 -1.71
CA PHE A 302 -20.09 21.12 -2.53
C PHE A 302 -21.53 21.39 -2.07
N ALA A 303 -21.78 21.15 -0.79
CA ALA A 303 -23.10 21.36 -0.18
C ALA A 303 -23.54 22.83 -0.25
N TYR A 304 -22.62 23.77 0.00
CA TYR A 304 -22.90 25.20 -0.10
C TYR A 304 -23.29 25.61 -1.53
N LEU A 305 -22.55 25.19 -2.55
CA LEU A 305 -22.80 25.61 -3.94
C LEU A 305 -24.13 25.11 -4.49
N ILE A 306 -24.58 23.94 -4.06
CA ILE A 306 -25.85 23.36 -4.48
C ILE A 306 -27.01 23.97 -3.69
N SER A 307 -26.87 24.09 -2.37
CA SER A 307 -27.95 24.53 -1.49
C SER A 307 -28.18 26.05 -1.52
N SER A 308 -27.19 26.85 -1.93
CA SER A 308 -27.30 28.32 -1.98
C SER A 308 -27.83 28.88 -3.31
N LYS A 309 -27.82 28.11 -4.40
CA LYS A 309 -28.18 28.60 -5.75
C LYS A 309 -29.52 28.02 -6.26
N PRO A 310 -30.36 28.82 -6.92
CA PRO A 310 -31.61 28.33 -7.50
C PRO A 310 -31.33 27.40 -8.70
N PRO A 311 -32.21 26.40 -8.95
CA PRO A 311 -33.57 26.25 -8.44
C PRO A 311 -33.72 25.29 -7.24
N ILE A 312 -32.61 24.81 -6.67
CA ILE A 312 -32.60 23.83 -5.57
C ILE A 312 -32.46 24.57 -4.23
N GLY A 313 -31.78 25.72 -4.21
CA GLY A 313 -31.79 26.67 -3.10
C GLY A 313 -32.79 27.81 -3.31
N THR A 314 -33.60 28.10 -2.28
CA THR A 314 -34.51 29.27 -2.21
C THR A 314 -33.82 30.53 -1.66
N LEU A 315 -32.52 30.46 -1.33
CA LEU A 315 -31.78 31.43 -0.51
C LEU A 315 -31.29 32.69 -1.24
N GLN A 316 -31.78 32.98 -2.46
CA GLN A 316 -31.27 34.05 -3.31
C GLN A 316 -31.40 35.47 -2.71
N SER A 317 -32.15 35.65 -1.61
CA SER A 317 -32.39 36.93 -0.93
C SER A 317 -31.80 37.03 0.49
N MET A 318 -31.03 36.04 0.96
CA MET A 318 -30.48 36.04 2.32
C MET A 318 -29.02 36.51 2.32
N SER A 319 -28.64 37.32 3.31
CA SER A 319 -27.23 37.68 3.51
C SER A 319 -26.42 36.44 3.92
N ASP A 320 -25.12 36.43 3.61
CA ASP A 320 -24.21 35.34 4.00
C ASP A 320 -24.30 35.00 5.50
N SER A 321 -24.42 36.02 6.35
CA SER A 321 -24.59 35.86 7.80
C SER A 321 -25.90 35.17 8.19
N ALA A 322 -26.98 35.42 7.45
CA ALA A 322 -28.28 34.79 7.70
C ALA A 322 -28.30 33.32 7.25
N ILE A 323 -27.58 32.97 6.17
CA ILE A 323 -27.38 31.58 5.75
C ILE A 323 -26.63 30.80 6.84
N ILE A 324 -25.52 31.36 7.35
CA ILE A 324 -24.73 30.74 8.41
C ILE A 324 -25.57 30.55 9.69
N ALA A 325 -26.31 31.58 10.11
CA ALA A 325 -27.15 31.49 11.29
C ALA A 325 -28.26 30.43 11.15
N LYS A 326 -28.84 30.30 9.96
CA LYS A 326 -29.90 29.32 9.67
C LYS A 326 -29.41 27.88 9.75
N TRP A 327 -28.26 27.55 9.14
CA TRP A 327 -27.75 26.17 9.17
C TRP A 327 -27.02 25.87 10.48
N CYS A 328 -26.09 26.71 10.90
CA CYS A 328 -25.27 26.42 12.09
C CYS A 328 -25.96 26.76 13.41
N GLY A 329 -26.69 27.88 13.47
CA GLY A 329 -27.31 28.34 14.72
C GLY A 329 -28.57 27.56 15.10
N THR A 330 -29.30 27.05 14.11
CA THR A 330 -30.57 26.32 14.35
C THR A 330 -30.38 24.81 14.42
N LEU A 331 -29.45 24.24 13.63
CA LEU A 331 -29.31 22.78 13.53
C LEU A 331 -28.14 22.21 14.34
N CYS A 332 -27.17 23.00 14.81
CA CYS A 332 -26.06 22.48 15.63
C CYS A 332 -26.21 22.92 17.10
N PRO A 333 -26.69 22.06 18.02
CA PRO A 333 -26.98 22.46 19.40
C PRO A 333 -25.74 22.84 20.20
N THR A 334 -24.61 22.14 20.04
CA THR A 334 -23.41 22.38 20.86
C THR A 334 -22.23 22.96 20.06
N LEU A 335 -22.12 22.68 18.75
CA LEU A 335 -20.97 23.06 17.91
C LEU A 335 -21.30 24.12 16.84
N ALA A 336 -22.27 25.00 17.12
CA ALA A 336 -22.66 26.08 16.21
C ALA A 336 -21.50 27.02 15.81
N SER A 337 -20.56 27.31 16.73
CA SER A 337 -19.40 28.18 16.48
C SER A 337 -18.41 27.55 15.50
N SER A 338 -18.10 26.26 15.67
CA SER A 338 -17.25 25.48 14.76
C SER A 338 -17.85 25.41 13.36
N CYS A 339 -19.17 25.17 13.27
CA CYS A 339 -19.91 25.19 12.02
C CYS A 339 -19.81 26.56 11.32
N ALA A 340 -20.04 27.66 12.06
CA ALA A 340 -19.99 29.01 11.52
C ALA A 340 -18.60 29.40 10.99
N GLN A 341 -17.53 28.91 11.65
CA GLN A 341 -16.16 29.14 11.21
C GLN A 341 -15.87 28.47 9.85
N VAL A 342 -16.30 27.22 9.66
CA VAL A 342 -16.13 26.51 8.37
C VAL A 342 -16.94 27.21 7.27
N LEU A 343 -18.23 27.48 7.52
CA LEU A 343 -19.09 28.12 6.52
C LEU A 343 -18.63 29.53 6.15
N GLY A 344 -18.14 30.31 7.11
CA GLY A 344 -17.56 31.64 6.82
C GLY A 344 -16.40 31.57 5.84
N ALA A 345 -15.51 30.58 5.99
CA ALA A 345 -14.41 30.34 5.05
C ALA A 345 -14.90 29.83 3.69
N VAL A 346 -15.90 28.94 3.67
CA VAL A 346 -16.54 28.42 2.44
C VAL A 346 -17.19 29.54 1.63
N VAL A 347 -17.95 30.43 2.29
CA VAL A 347 -18.56 31.60 1.65
C VAL A 347 -17.48 32.46 0.98
N ASN A 348 -16.36 32.71 1.67
CA ASN A 348 -15.25 33.47 1.11
C ASN A 348 -14.64 32.79 -0.13
N ALA A 349 -14.41 31.47 -0.08
CA ALA A 349 -13.92 30.70 -1.22
C ALA A 349 -14.91 30.72 -2.41
N SER A 350 -16.21 30.64 -2.14
CA SER A 350 -17.25 30.66 -3.18
C SER A 350 -17.29 31.98 -3.98
N LYS A 351 -16.91 33.10 -3.36
CA LYS A 351 -16.83 34.43 -4.01
C LYS A 351 -15.69 34.52 -5.02
N GLN A 352 -14.68 33.66 -4.92
CA GLN A 352 -13.55 33.59 -5.85
C GLN A 352 -13.86 32.76 -7.10
N LEU A 353 -15.06 32.16 -7.20
CA LEU A 353 -15.45 31.34 -8.34
C LEU A 353 -15.72 32.18 -9.60
N PRO A 354 -15.33 31.70 -10.79
CA PRO A 354 -15.65 32.37 -12.04
C PRO A 354 -17.16 32.52 -12.25
N THR A 355 -17.61 33.72 -12.64
CA THR A 355 -19.01 33.99 -13.00
C THR A 355 -19.46 33.25 -14.27
N THR A 356 -18.52 32.95 -15.17
CA THR A 356 -18.73 32.15 -16.39
C THR A 356 -18.40 30.68 -16.14
N THR A 357 -19.12 30.04 -15.23
CA THR A 357 -19.01 28.59 -15.04
C THR A 357 -19.69 27.86 -16.20
N THR A 358 -18.92 27.12 -17.00
CA THR A 358 -19.42 26.34 -18.14
C THR A 358 -20.17 25.06 -17.73
N VAL A 359 -20.06 24.65 -16.46
CA VAL A 359 -20.70 23.45 -15.92
C VAL A 359 -22.04 23.80 -15.28
N PRO A 360 -23.18 23.28 -15.77
CA PRO A 360 -24.50 23.59 -15.24
C PRO A 360 -24.79 22.74 -13.99
N PHE A 361 -24.07 22.99 -12.89
CA PHE A 361 -24.21 22.27 -11.60
C PHE A 361 -25.65 22.20 -11.12
N THR A 362 -26.44 23.24 -11.35
CA THR A 362 -27.86 23.30 -10.98
C THR A 362 -28.72 22.27 -11.72
N THR A 363 -28.41 21.97 -12.98
CA THR A 363 -29.15 20.95 -13.75
C THR A 363 -28.77 19.54 -13.33
N LEU A 364 -27.48 19.29 -13.08
CA LEU A 364 -26.97 18.01 -12.60
C LEU A 364 -27.48 17.72 -11.20
N ALA A 365 -27.46 18.71 -10.31
CA ALA A 365 -27.98 18.60 -8.95
C ALA A 365 -29.48 18.32 -8.93
N ARG A 366 -30.28 18.87 -9.86
CA ARG A 366 -31.73 18.62 -9.91
C ARG A 366 -32.03 17.17 -10.29
N ARG A 367 -31.28 16.62 -11.25
CA ARG A 367 -31.39 15.21 -11.63
C ARG A 367 -30.98 14.31 -10.47
N ALA A 368 -29.84 14.59 -9.85
CA ALA A 368 -29.38 13.83 -8.68
C ALA A 368 -30.39 13.89 -7.52
N GLN A 369 -30.97 15.06 -7.24
CA GLN A 369 -32.00 15.21 -6.21
C GLN A 369 -33.24 14.36 -6.53
N SER A 370 -33.75 14.41 -7.77
CA SER A 370 -34.91 13.61 -8.17
C SER A 370 -34.67 12.12 -7.99
N ASP A 371 -33.51 11.62 -8.43
CA ASP A 371 -33.17 10.19 -8.35
C ASP A 371 -32.96 9.74 -6.89
N VAL A 372 -32.31 10.56 -6.06
CA VAL A 372 -32.11 10.26 -4.63
C VAL A 372 -33.42 10.31 -3.85
N THR A 373 -34.28 11.31 -4.09
CA THR A 373 -35.58 11.40 -3.43
C THR A 373 -36.49 10.23 -3.81
N ALA A 374 -36.36 9.69 -5.03
CA ALA A 374 -37.07 8.48 -5.45
C ALA A 374 -36.64 7.22 -4.67
N LEU A 375 -35.37 7.15 -4.24
CA LEU A 375 -34.87 6.08 -3.37
C LEU A 375 -35.30 6.22 -1.90
N GLN A 376 -35.90 7.35 -1.52
CA GLN A 376 -36.33 7.64 -0.14
C GLN A 376 -35.25 7.38 0.92
N VAL A 377 -34.01 7.82 0.66
CA VAL A 377 -32.89 7.65 1.62
C VAL A 377 -33.15 8.47 2.89
N LYS A 378 -33.06 7.82 4.05
CA LYS A 378 -33.41 8.38 5.37
C LYS A 378 -32.29 8.17 6.40
N THR A 379 -32.39 8.93 7.49
CA THR A 379 -31.78 8.64 8.79
C THR A 379 -32.89 8.40 9.81
N ILE A 380 -32.62 7.55 10.80
CA ILE A 380 -33.57 7.23 11.87
C ILE A 380 -32.95 7.39 13.25
N GLN A 381 -33.80 7.52 14.27
CA GLN A 381 -33.45 7.40 15.69
C GLN A 381 -34.59 6.76 16.46
N PHE A 382 -34.26 5.80 17.33
CA PHE A 382 -35.10 5.37 18.43
C PHE A 382 -35.07 6.44 19.52
N ALA A 383 -36.23 6.84 20.03
CA ALA A 383 -36.30 7.83 21.10
C ALA A 383 -37.40 7.51 22.11
N LYS A 384 -37.27 8.05 23.32
CA LYS A 384 -38.36 8.19 24.28
C LYS A 384 -38.77 9.65 24.39
N TYR A 385 -40.06 9.92 24.29
CA TYR A 385 -40.64 11.25 24.47
C TYR A 385 -41.30 11.35 25.84
N ILE A 386 -40.93 12.40 26.58
CA ILE A 386 -41.51 12.75 27.88
C ILE A 386 -42.21 14.09 27.72
N SER A 387 -43.53 14.11 27.88
CA SER A 387 -44.31 15.35 27.85
C SER A 387 -44.06 16.16 29.12
N THR A 388 -43.88 17.47 28.99
CA THR A 388 -43.83 18.39 30.14
C THR A 388 -45.20 18.95 30.51
N THR A 389 -46.24 18.67 29.70
CA THR A 389 -47.61 19.10 30.02
C THR A 389 -48.23 18.17 31.06
N THR A 390 -48.51 18.72 32.25
CA THR A 390 -49.26 18.05 33.32
C THR A 390 -50.74 18.06 32.97
N ASP A 391 -51.15 17.27 31.98
CA ASP A 391 -52.57 17.16 31.59
C ASP A 391 -53.32 16.06 32.38
N HIS A 392 -52.67 15.43 33.36
CA HIS A 392 -53.32 14.49 34.28
C HIS A 392 -53.67 15.16 35.61
N GLU A 393 -54.98 15.21 35.92
CA GLU A 393 -55.55 15.65 37.20
C GLU A 393 -55.14 14.75 38.39
N ASP A 394 -54.65 13.54 38.11
CA ASP A 394 -54.02 12.65 39.09
C ASP A 394 -52.50 12.80 38.94
N GLY A 395 -51.79 13.28 39.97
CA GLY A 395 -50.36 13.63 39.98
C GLY A 395 -49.35 12.50 39.69
N SER A 396 -49.68 11.52 38.84
CA SER A 396 -48.77 10.55 38.24
C SER A 396 -47.97 11.19 37.10
N SER A 397 -46.65 11.04 37.13
CA SER A 397 -45.76 11.44 36.04
C SER A 397 -46.14 10.70 34.75
N SER A 398 -46.24 11.40 33.62
CA SER A 398 -46.45 10.78 32.31
C SER A 398 -45.36 9.75 32.04
N SER A 399 -45.75 8.50 31.76
CA SER A 399 -44.79 7.45 31.39
C SER A 399 -44.12 7.81 30.05
N PRO A 400 -42.80 7.63 29.91
CA PRO A 400 -42.10 7.89 28.66
C PRO A 400 -42.71 7.04 27.53
N THR A 401 -42.96 7.66 26.37
CA THR A 401 -43.49 6.98 25.18
C THR A 401 -42.35 6.66 24.21
N ASP A 402 -42.31 5.43 23.69
CA ASP A 402 -41.33 5.02 22.70
C ASP A 402 -41.73 5.56 21.31
N VAL A 403 -40.79 6.21 20.60
CA VAL A 403 -41.05 6.93 19.35
C VAL A 403 -40.00 6.57 18.31
N TRP A 404 -40.47 6.26 17.10
CA TRP A 404 -39.66 6.13 15.89
C TRP A 404 -39.51 7.49 15.22
N LEU A 405 -38.28 8.04 15.19
CA LEU A 405 -37.98 9.30 14.51
C LEU A 405 -37.32 9.02 13.17
N GLU A 406 -37.86 9.59 12.09
CA GLU A 406 -37.27 9.51 10.74
C GLU A 406 -37.05 10.89 10.12
N GLN A 407 -36.02 11.00 9.28
CA GLN A 407 -35.69 12.20 8.52
C GLN A 407 -35.15 11.80 7.14
N LEU A 408 -35.74 12.34 6.06
CA LEU A 408 -35.18 12.19 4.72
C LEU A 408 -33.85 12.93 4.61
N VAL A 409 -32.85 12.31 3.97
CA VAL A 409 -31.54 12.94 3.78
C VAL A 409 -31.65 14.16 2.88
N LEU A 410 -32.44 14.07 1.80
CA LEU A 410 -32.88 15.21 1.00
C LEU A 410 -34.40 15.35 1.14
N SER A 411 -34.82 16.41 1.81
CA SER A 411 -36.23 16.60 2.20
C SER A 411 -36.93 17.70 1.40
N GLY A 412 -36.18 18.52 0.66
CA GLY A 412 -36.68 19.74 0.04
C GLY A 412 -36.86 20.89 1.05
N ASP A 413 -36.46 20.68 2.32
CA ASP A 413 -36.39 21.71 3.36
C ASP A 413 -35.05 22.45 3.25
N ASP A 414 -35.13 23.77 3.11
CA ASP A 414 -33.97 24.64 2.97
C ASP A 414 -33.07 24.69 4.22
N LYS A 415 -33.54 24.18 5.38
CA LYS A 415 -32.75 24.08 6.60
C LYS A 415 -31.84 22.85 6.60
N TRP A 416 -32.38 21.65 6.37
CA TRP A 416 -31.65 20.39 6.51
C TRP A 416 -30.82 20.02 5.27
N ASP A 417 -31.28 20.42 4.08
CA ASP A 417 -30.72 19.95 2.81
C ASP A 417 -29.21 20.28 2.64
N PHE A 418 -28.67 21.31 3.31
CA PHE A 418 -27.22 21.55 3.36
C PHE A 418 -26.45 20.35 3.91
N PHE A 419 -26.84 19.84 5.09
CA PHE A 419 -26.21 18.66 5.68
C PHE A 419 -26.57 17.40 4.87
N GLY A 420 -27.76 17.36 4.29
CA GLY A 420 -28.17 16.33 3.32
C GLY A 420 -27.20 16.21 2.13
N TRP A 421 -26.79 17.32 1.52
CA TRP A 421 -25.83 17.32 0.42
C TRP A 421 -24.41 16.93 0.85
N VAL A 422 -24.05 17.12 2.13
CA VAL A 422 -22.81 16.55 2.68
C VAL A 422 -22.89 15.02 2.70
N TYR A 423 -23.99 14.43 3.19
CA TYR A 423 -24.21 12.98 3.11
C TYR A 423 -24.13 12.46 1.66
N MET A 424 -24.76 13.17 0.71
CA MET A 424 -24.76 12.76 -0.69
C MET A 424 -23.38 12.82 -1.33
N PHE A 425 -22.59 13.84 -1.00
CA PHE A 425 -21.20 13.92 -1.47
C PHE A 425 -20.37 12.76 -0.92
N GLU A 426 -20.50 12.47 0.37
CA GLU A 426 -19.77 11.37 1.02
C GLU A 426 -20.22 9.98 0.54
N TRP A 427 -21.50 9.82 0.17
CA TRP A 427 -21.98 8.60 -0.49
C TRP A 427 -21.40 8.45 -1.90
N ALA A 428 -21.32 9.54 -2.67
CA ALA A 428 -20.70 9.54 -3.99
C ALA A 428 -19.19 9.25 -3.95
N GLU A 429 -18.50 9.65 -2.87
CA GLU A 429 -17.09 9.32 -2.62
C GLU A 429 -16.88 7.95 -1.94
N ALA A 430 -17.94 7.16 -1.76
CA ALA A 430 -17.92 5.86 -1.07
C ALA A 430 -17.32 5.92 0.36
N SER A 431 -17.44 7.07 1.02
CA SER A 431 -17.10 7.25 2.44
C SER A 431 -18.30 6.96 3.36
N ARG A 432 -19.51 6.92 2.80
CA ARG A 432 -20.73 6.41 3.42
C ARG A 432 -21.38 5.41 2.47
N GLU A 433 -22.16 4.50 3.03
CA GLU A 433 -22.98 3.56 2.30
C GLU A 433 -24.47 3.79 2.61
N VAL A 434 -25.32 3.26 1.73
CA VAL A 434 -26.77 3.21 1.95
C VAL A 434 -27.18 1.75 1.90
N VAL A 435 -27.93 1.32 2.89
CA VAL A 435 -28.42 -0.06 3.02
C VAL A 435 -29.94 -0.02 3.10
N SER A 436 -30.60 -0.80 2.24
CA SER A 436 -32.04 -1.06 2.27
C SER A 436 -32.29 -2.17 3.27
N PHE A 437 -33.03 -1.88 4.34
CA PHE A 437 -33.55 -2.87 5.29
C PHE A 437 -34.99 -3.18 4.91
N GLU A 438 -35.24 -4.41 4.49
CA GLU A 438 -36.50 -4.88 3.93
C GLU A 438 -37.06 -5.96 4.85
N GLY A 439 -38.16 -5.65 5.54
CA GLY A 439 -38.89 -6.62 6.34
C GLY A 439 -40.37 -6.68 5.96
N ASP A 440 -41.11 -7.52 6.68
CA ASP A 440 -42.53 -7.80 6.40
C ASP A 440 -43.44 -6.56 6.54
N ASN A 441 -43.11 -5.61 7.42
CA ASN A 441 -43.91 -4.42 7.69
C ASN A 441 -43.46 -3.19 6.88
N GLY A 442 -42.19 -3.11 6.49
CA GLY A 442 -41.67 -1.92 5.80
C GLY A 442 -40.27 -2.04 5.22
N ILE A 443 -39.99 -1.17 4.25
CA ILE A 443 -38.70 -1.05 3.57
C ILE A 443 -38.08 0.32 3.89
N PHE A 444 -36.84 0.31 4.38
CA PHE A 444 -36.12 1.52 4.78
C PHE A 444 -34.72 1.57 4.19
N ALA A 445 -34.49 2.49 3.25
CA ALA A 445 -33.15 2.82 2.76
C ALA A 445 -32.47 3.81 3.72
N LEU A 446 -31.50 3.33 4.49
CA LEU A 446 -30.82 4.11 5.52
C LEU A 446 -29.37 4.42 5.13
N VAL A 447 -28.92 5.65 5.43
CA VAL A 447 -27.51 6.04 5.26
C VAL A 447 -26.68 5.72 6.49
N SER A 448 -25.51 5.12 6.27
CA SER A 448 -24.58 4.73 7.33
C SER A 448 -23.86 5.91 7.96
N ASP A 449 -23.17 5.66 9.05
CA ASP A 449 -22.13 6.57 9.50
C ASP A 449 -20.92 6.59 8.55
N LYS A 450 -20.06 7.61 8.65
CA LYS A 450 -18.88 7.76 7.78
C LYS A 450 -17.82 6.74 8.17
N SER A 451 -17.42 5.91 7.21
CA SER A 451 -16.36 4.94 7.40
C SER A 451 -14.99 5.61 7.35
N ALA A 452 -14.07 5.14 8.20
CA ALA A 452 -12.68 5.60 8.17
C ALA A 452 -11.97 5.03 6.94
N PRO A 453 -11.20 5.83 6.18
CA PRO A 453 -10.46 5.33 5.03
C PRO A 453 -9.36 4.36 5.47
N LEU A 454 -9.27 3.22 4.78
CA LEU A 454 -8.15 2.30 4.94
C LEU A 454 -6.93 2.85 4.20
N MET A 455 -5.87 3.17 4.94
CA MET A 455 -4.60 3.64 4.38
C MET A 455 -3.69 2.47 4.04
N TYR A 456 -3.29 2.36 2.77
CA TYR A 456 -2.32 1.36 2.29
C TYR A 456 -1.06 2.04 1.81
N GLU A 457 0.08 1.59 2.32
CA GLU A 457 1.39 1.99 1.81
C GLU A 457 1.79 1.08 0.66
N ALA A 458 2.32 1.68 -0.42
CA ALA A 458 2.78 0.91 -1.57
C ALA A 458 3.98 0.05 -1.18
N GLN A 459 3.93 -1.24 -1.51
CA GLN A 459 5.00 -2.17 -1.17
C GLN A 459 6.22 -1.93 -2.06
N GLY A 460 7.24 -1.27 -1.52
CA GLY A 460 8.47 -0.92 -2.26
C GLY A 460 9.28 -2.12 -2.79
N LEU A 461 8.99 -3.34 -2.32
CA LEU A 461 9.59 -4.60 -2.79
C LEU A 461 8.96 -5.13 -4.09
N GLU A 462 7.75 -4.71 -4.44
CA GLU A 462 7.12 -5.11 -5.71
C GLU A 462 7.73 -4.35 -6.90
N VAL A 463 8.41 -3.23 -6.65
CA VAL A 463 9.13 -2.46 -7.66
C VAL A 463 10.52 -3.09 -7.92
N PRO A 464 10.76 -3.68 -9.09
CA PRO A 464 12.00 -4.39 -9.38
C PRO A 464 13.14 -3.39 -9.56
N LYS A 465 14.23 -3.59 -8.83
CA LYS A 465 15.43 -2.74 -8.92
C LYS A 465 16.61 -3.42 -9.62
N SER A 466 16.56 -4.74 -9.81
CA SER A 466 17.72 -5.59 -10.13
C SER A 466 18.28 -5.41 -11.53
N ALA A 467 17.47 -5.56 -12.58
CA ALA A 467 17.95 -5.44 -13.96
C ALA A 467 18.59 -4.06 -14.23
N CYS A 468 17.95 -3.00 -13.75
CA CYS A 468 18.46 -1.63 -13.85
C CYS A 468 19.78 -1.44 -13.09
N GLN A 469 19.94 -2.05 -11.92
CA GLN A 469 21.19 -1.99 -11.15
C GLN A 469 22.35 -2.69 -11.86
N TYR A 470 22.16 -3.90 -12.40
CA TYR A 470 23.22 -4.60 -13.15
C TYR A 470 23.65 -3.81 -14.38
N VAL A 471 22.68 -3.28 -15.12
CA VAL A 471 22.92 -2.46 -16.31
C VAL A 471 23.62 -1.14 -15.96
N TRP A 472 23.27 -0.53 -14.83
CA TRP A 472 23.95 0.66 -14.31
C TRP A 472 25.40 0.35 -13.90
N VAL A 473 25.66 -0.74 -13.17
CA VAL A 473 27.01 -1.17 -12.78
C VAL A 473 27.89 -1.43 -14.01
N ILE A 474 27.37 -2.16 -15.00
CA ILE A 474 28.07 -2.40 -16.27
C ILE A 474 28.40 -1.05 -16.95
N SER A 475 27.43 -0.14 -17.03
CA SER A 475 27.63 1.17 -17.65
C SER A 475 28.66 2.03 -16.89
N ALA A 476 28.67 1.95 -15.56
CA ALA A 476 29.64 2.64 -14.71
C ALA A 476 31.06 2.08 -14.88
N ILE A 477 31.22 0.75 -14.87
CA ILE A 477 32.51 0.08 -15.13
C ILE A 477 33.07 0.50 -16.49
N MET A 478 32.22 0.54 -17.52
CA MET A 478 32.62 1.00 -18.85
C MET A 478 33.13 2.45 -18.81
N SER A 479 32.43 3.35 -18.13
CA SER A 479 32.87 4.73 -17.95
C SER A 479 34.21 4.81 -17.21
N VAL A 480 34.39 4.04 -16.13
CA VAL A 480 35.65 4.00 -15.36
C VAL A 480 36.80 3.53 -16.23
N ILE A 481 36.63 2.48 -17.04
CA ILE A 481 37.66 2.00 -17.96
C ILE A 481 37.99 3.09 -19.00
N LEU A 482 36.99 3.75 -19.59
CA LEU A 482 37.22 4.86 -20.53
C LEU A 482 38.01 6.00 -19.88
N VAL A 483 37.70 6.36 -18.62
CA VAL A 483 38.45 7.37 -17.86
C VAL A 483 39.89 6.91 -17.61
N ILE A 484 40.12 5.67 -17.18
CA ILE A 484 41.46 5.11 -16.95
C ILE A 484 42.29 5.16 -18.24
N VAL A 485 41.73 4.69 -19.36
CA VAL A 485 42.41 4.73 -20.66
C VAL A 485 42.68 6.17 -21.09
N GLY A 486 41.73 7.08 -20.86
CA GLY A 486 41.89 8.51 -21.10
C GLY A 486 43.03 9.12 -20.27
N LEU A 487 43.13 8.80 -18.98
CA LEU A 487 44.20 9.26 -18.07
C LEU A 487 45.56 8.71 -18.48
N ILE A 488 45.65 7.44 -18.89
CA ILE A 488 46.88 6.88 -19.42
C ILE A 488 47.26 7.62 -20.70
N MET A 489 46.31 7.84 -21.62
CA MET A 489 46.56 8.56 -22.87
C MET A 489 47.02 10.01 -22.63
N THR A 490 46.41 10.75 -21.70
CA THR A 490 46.81 12.12 -21.37
C THR A 490 48.18 12.16 -20.71
N ALA A 491 48.51 11.20 -19.84
CA ALA A 491 49.84 11.06 -19.26
C ALA A 491 50.91 10.84 -20.35
N TYR A 492 50.65 9.95 -21.32
CA TYR A 492 51.54 9.78 -22.47
C TYR A 492 51.64 11.06 -23.31
N THR A 493 50.54 11.78 -23.51
CA THR A 493 50.53 13.05 -24.26
C THR A 493 51.36 14.12 -23.55
N ALA A 494 51.26 14.23 -22.22
CA ALA A 494 52.05 15.15 -21.40
C ALA A 494 53.55 14.77 -21.41
N LEU A 495 53.88 13.50 -21.24
CA LEU A 495 55.25 12.97 -21.32
C LEU A 495 55.90 13.24 -22.69
N LEU A 496 55.09 13.29 -23.76
CA LEU A 496 55.51 13.58 -25.12
C LEU A 496 55.39 15.08 -25.49
N ARG A 497 55.11 15.96 -24.51
CA ARG A 497 54.96 17.42 -24.68
C ARG A 497 53.96 17.80 -25.79
N GLY A 498 52.83 17.10 -25.88
CA GLY A 498 51.76 17.37 -26.85
C GLY A 498 52.06 16.94 -28.30
N ARG A 499 53.16 16.20 -28.54
CA ARG A 499 53.54 15.71 -29.87
C ARG A 499 52.76 14.46 -30.28
N ILE A 500 51.46 14.62 -30.55
CA ILE A 500 50.54 13.55 -30.93
C ILE A 500 49.75 13.90 -32.20
N VAL A 501 49.16 12.90 -32.85
CA VAL A 501 48.25 13.10 -33.99
C VAL A 501 46.85 13.41 -33.46
N GLY A 502 46.51 14.68 -33.32
CA GLY A 502 45.24 15.11 -32.71
C GLY A 502 43.97 14.57 -33.40
N ARG A 503 44.00 14.24 -34.70
CA ARG A 503 42.86 13.63 -35.42
C ARG A 503 42.46 12.27 -34.83
N ASN A 504 43.40 11.54 -34.23
CA ASN A 504 43.13 10.24 -33.62
C ASN A 504 42.28 10.36 -32.35
N LEU A 505 42.30 11.52 -31.67
CA LEU A 505 41.50 11.75 -30.47
C LEU A 505 39.98 11.68 -30.73
N PHE A 506 39.52 12.14 -31.92
CA PHE A 506 38.10 12.05 -32.29
C PHE A 506 37.60 10.62 -32.50
N GLN A 507 38.51 9.65 -32.61
CA GLN A 507 38.19 8.22 -32.73
C GLN A 507 38.29 7.48 -31.39
N PHE A 508 38.46 8.20 -30.27
CA PHE A 508 38.63 7.62 -28.94
C PHE A 508 37.53 6.61 -28.60
N ASN A 509 36.26 7.05 -28.59
CA ASN A 509 35.13 6.18 -28.25
C ASN A 509 35.07 4.95 -29.17
N ARG A 510 35.22 5.14 -30.48
CA ARG A 510 35.12 4.07 -31.48
C ARG A 510 36.22 3.01 -31.34
N ILE A 511 37.47 3.42 -31.12
CA ILE A 511 38.62 2.51 -31.03
C ILE A 511 38.72 1.91 -29.63
N VAL A 512 38.69 2.73 -28.59
CA VAL A 512 38.83 2.27 -27.20
C VAL A 512 37.66 1.38 -26.81
N GLY A 513 36.43 1.70 -27.23
CA GLY A 513 35.27 0.86 -26.96
C GLY A 513 35.41 -0.56 -27.51
N ALA A 514 35.85 -0.69 -28.77
CA ALA A 514 36.02 -2.01 -29.38
C ALA A 514 37.22 -2.81 -28.81
N VAL A 515 38.26 -2.11 -28.35
CA VAL A 515 39.52 -2.70 -27.89
C VAL A 515 39.53 -3.05 -26.40
N TRP A 516 39.02 -2.17 -25.55
CA TRP A 516 39.13 -2.27 -24.08
C TRP A 516 37.85 -2.76 -23.42
N LEU A 517 36.68 -2.49 -24.00
CA LEU A 517 35.38 -2.87 -23.42
C LEU A 517 34.84 -4.13 -24.09
N GLY A 518 34.83 -4.16 -25.42
CA GLY A 518 34.27 -5.26 -26.20
C GLY A 518 32.82 -5.02 -26.64
N ARG A 519 32.44 -5.62 -27.77
CA ARG A 519 31.19 -5.33 -28.49
C ARG A 519 29.90 -5.55 -27.67
N PRO A 520 29.74 -6.61 -26.85
CA PRO A 520 28.52 -6.83 -26.08
C PRO A 520 28.22 -5.70 -25.08
N PHE A 521 29.24 -5.20 -24.37
CA PHE A 521 29.07 -4.11 -23.43
C PHE A 521 28.71 -2.78 -24.12
N LEU A 522 29.31 -2.52 -25.29
CA LEU A 522 28.90 -1.39 -26.13
C LEU A 522 27.44 -1.49 -26.56
N MET A 523 26.96 -2.69 -26.90
CA MET A 523 25.57 -2.92 -27.27
C MET A 523 24.63 -2.64 -26.10
N ILE A 524 24.94 -3.17 -24.91
CA ILE A 524 24.16 -2.93 -23.68
C ILE A 524 24.06 -1.43 -23.41
N ARG A 525 25.17 -0.69 -23.45
CA ARG A 525 25.20 0.75 -23.20
C ARG A 525 24.46 1.57 -24.27
N GLY A 526 24.49 1.15 -25.52
CA GLY A 526 23.68 1.81 -26.55
C GLY A 526 22.19 1.49 -26.43
N MET A 527 21.84 0.26 -26.03
CA MET A 527 20.45 -0.15 -25.78
C MET A 527 19.84 0.61 -24.61
N THR A 528 20.59 0.87 -23.53
CA THR A 528 20.08 1.68 -22.41
C THR A 528 19.76 3.10 -22.82
N ALA A 529 20.55 3.69 -23.71
CA ALA A 529 20.26 5.00 -24.26
C ALA A 529 18.99 5.00 -25.14
N ILE A 530 18.77 3.94 -25.94
CA ILE A 530 17.49 3.78 -26.67
C ILE A 530 16.32 3.67 -25.69
N VAL A 531 16.44 2.86 -24.63
CA VAL A 531 15.40 2.72 -23.60
C VAL A 531 15.06 4.06 -22.98
N LEU A 532 16.06 4.86 -22.62
CA LEU A 532 15.86 6.20 -22.09
C LEU A 532 15.11 7.09 -23.08
N LEU A 533 15.49 7.12 -24.36
CA LEU A 533 14.80 7.90 -25.40
C LEU A 533 13.34 7.46 -25.61
N SER A 534 13.06 6.16 -25.52
CA SER A 534 11.72 5.58 -25.61
C SER A 534 10.91 5.60 -24.31
N THR A 535 11.42 6.23 -23.25
CA THR A 535 10.72 6.37 -21.95
C THR A 535 10.33 7.83 -21.71
N ALA A 536 9.12 8.05 -21.22
CA ALA A 536 8.57 9.38 -20.95
C ALA A 536 9.31 10.08 -19.78
N PRO A 537 9.83 11.31 -19.97
CA PRO A 537 10.47 12.05 -18.90
C PRO A 537 9.42 12.76 -18.03
N ILE A 538 9.06 12.13 -16.91
CA ILE A 538 8.06 12.65 -15.96
C ILE A 538 8.71 12.97 -14.62
N ARG A 539 8.18 14.00 -13.94
CA ARG A 539 8.54 14.32 -12.56
C ARG A 539 7.29 14.55 -11.72
N VAL A 540 7.35 14.19 -10.44
CA VAL A 540 6.31 14.56 -9.47
C VAL A 540 6.63 15.97 -8.98
N ILE A 541 5.68 16.89 -9.15
CA ILE A 541 5.78 18.24 -8.62
C ILE A 541 4.77 18.45 -7.50
N LEU A 542 5.19 19.21 -6.48
CA LEU A 542 4.30 19.78 -5.47
C LEU A 542 4.19 21.27 -5.75
N GLN A 543 3.14 21.68 -6.44
CA GLN A 543 2.84 23.10 -6.66
C GLN A 543 1.54 23.44 -5.95
N LYS A 544 1.52 24.56 -5.22
CA LYS A 544 0.29 25.08 -4.61
C LYS A 544 -0.42 24.09 -3.64
N ARG A 545 0.34 23.21 -2.97
CA ARG A 545 -0.14 22.08 -2.14
C ARG A 545 -0.90 20.97 -2.90
N ILE A 546 -0.78 20.95 -4.22
CA ILE A 546 -1.31 19.89 -5.09
C ILE A 546 -0.12 19.11 -5.67
N THR A 547 -0.18 17.78 -5.55
CA THR A 547 0.77 16.88 -6.20
C THR A 547 0.27 16.48 -7.57
N SER A 548 1.11 16.58 -8.59
CA SER A 548 0.77 16.12 -9.93
C SER A 548 2.00 15.66 -10.69
N PHE A 549 1.80 14.85 -11.73
CA PHE A 549 2.85 14.54 -12.68
C PHE A 549 2.96 15.67 -13.68
N GLU A 550 4.18 16.18 -13.86
CA GLU A 550 4.50 17.14 -14.90
C GLU A 550 5.43 16.49 -15.93
N PHE A 551 5.10 16.71 -17.20
CA PHE A 551 5.96 16.34 -18.31
C PHE A 551 7.17 17.27 -18.35
N HIS A 552 8.38 16.72 -18.21
CA HIS A 552 9.62 17.51 -18.16
C HIS A 552 10.53 17.14 -19.34
N PRO A 553 10.37 17.78 -20.51
CA PRO A 553 11.17 17.44 -21.68
C PRO A 553 12.66 17.65 -21.40
N ARG A 554 13.49 16.76 -21.96
CA ARG A 554 14.95 16.86 -21.84
C ARG A 554 15.44 18.15 -22.51
N SER A 555 16.46 18.76 -21.93
CA SER A 555 17.15 19.87 -22.57
C SER A 555 17.88 19.41 -23.84
N LEU A 556 18.18 20.35 -24.74
CA LEU A 556 18.94 20.04 -25.96
C LEU A 556 20.27 19.33 -25.65
N LEU A 557 20.98 19.76 -24.60
CA LEU A 557 22.26 19.17 -24.21
C LEU A 557 22.11 17.72 -23.72
N GLU A 558 21.10 17.45 -22.90
CA GLU A 558 20.80 16.09 -22.42
C GLU A 558 20.41 15.18 -23.57
N SER A 559 19.58 15.67 -24.49
CA SER A 559 19.19 14.94 -25.70
C SER A 559 20.39 14.62 -26.60
N MET A 560 21.29 15.59 -26.81
CA MET A 560 22.54 15.38 -27.55
C MET A 560 23.43 14.31 -26.91
N LEU A 561 23.51 14.30 -25.57
CA LEU A 561 24.31 13.35 -24.81
C LEU A 561 23.73 11.94 -24.88
N VAL A 562 22.44 11.76 -24.59
CA VAL A 562 21.77 10.45 -24.65
C VAL A 562 21.77 9.90 -26.08
N SER A 563 21.52 10.76 -27.07
CA SER A 563 21.62 10.38 -28.49
C SER A 563 23.05 9.96 -28.86
N GLY A 564 24.07 10.60 -28.29
CA GLY A 564 25.47 10.22 -28.47
C GLY A 564 25.79 8.85 -27.86
N GLU A 565 25.25 8.54 -26.69
CA GLU A 565 25.35 7.23 -26.05
C GLU A 565 24.65 6.13 -26.89
N ALA A 566 23.54 6.43 -27.56
CA ALA A 566 22.90 5.47 -28.45
C ALA A 566 23.79 5.07 -29.66
N MET A 567 24.80 5.86 -30.02
CA MET A 567 25.69 5.59 -31.16
C MET A 567 26.67 4.42 -30.91
N TRP A 568 26.79 3.91 -29.67
CA TRP A 568 27.57 2.70 -29.40
C TRP A 568 27.12 1.51 -30.24
N ILE A 569 25.81 1.37 -30.49
CA ILE A 569 25.24 0.35 -31.39
C ILE A 569 25.77 0.56 -32.82
N THR A 570 25.73 1.79 -33.32
CA THR A 570 26.25 2.15 -34.64
C THR A 570 27.75 1.86 -34.78
N TYR A 571 28.55 2.01 -33.71
CA TYR A 571 29.97 1.63 -33.73
C TYR A 571 30.18 0.12 -33.86
N VAL A 572 29.38 -0.70 -33.17
CA VAL A 572 29.44 -2.16 -33.26
C VAL A 572 29.09 -2.65 -34.67
N PHE A 573 28.03 -2.12 -35.28
CA PHE A 573 27.66 -2.48 -36.66
C PHE A 573 28.69 -2.02 -37.70
N ASN A 574 29.23 -0.80 -37.54
CA ASN A 574 30.30 -0.31 -38.41
C ASN A 574 31.52 -1.24 -38.38
N ASP A 575 31.85 -1.79 -37.22
CA ASP A 575 32.96 -2.74 -37.05
C ASP A 575 32.67 -4.08 -37.75
N PHE A 576 31.43 -4.59 -37.73
CA PHE A 576 31.05 -5.78 -38.53
C PHE A 576 31.16 -5.52 -40.05
N LEU A 577 30.74 -4.34 -40.52
CA LEU A 577 30.80 -3.97 -41.93
C LEU A 577 32.23 -3.81 -42.47
N LEU A 578 33.24 -3.64 -41.60
CA LEU A 578 34.66 -3.64 -42.01
C LEU A 578 35.06 -4.98 -42.65
N LEU A 579 34.43 -6.09 -42.28
CA LEU A 579 34.69 -7.41 -42.89
C LEU A 579 34.30 -7.47 -44.37
N LEU A 580 33.31 -6.67 -44.77
CA LEU A 580 32.79 -6.60 -46.13
C LEU A 580 33.55 -5.57 -46.98
N SER A 581 34.06 -4.51 -46.37
CA SER A 581 34.71 -3.36 -47.03
C SER A 581 36.23 -3.51 -47.25
N ARG A 582 36.77 -4.74 -47.26
CA ARG A 582 38.21 -5.13 -47.13
C ARG A 582 39.28 -4.23 -47.78
N ASN A 583 38.96 -3.39 -48.78
CA ASN A 583 39.90 -2.61 -49.58
C ASN A 583 39.67 -1.09 -49.60
N ALA A 584 38.83 -0.52 -48.72
CA ALA A 584 38.37 0.86 -48.90
C ALA A 584 38.32 1.67 -47.57
N GLU A 585 38.73 2.95 -47.59
CA GLU A 585 38.70 3.82 -46.40
C GLU A 585 37.27 3.91 -45.83
N PRO A 586 37.04 3.73 -44.52
CA PRO A 586 35.69 3.59 -43.96
C PRO A 586 35.00 4.95 -43.74
N ASN A 587 34.96 5.80 -44.78
CA ASN A 587 34.35 7.14 -44.72
C ASN A 587 32.83 7.11 -44.44
N PHE A 588 32.17 5.96 -44.62
CA PHE A 588 30.75 5.75 -44.30
C PHE A 588 30.47 5.74 -42.79
N ALA A 589 31.48 5.42 -41.97
CA ALA A 589 31.29 5.16 -40.56
C ALA A 589 31.10 6.44 -39.69
N PRO A 590 31.82 7.56 -39.93
CA PRO A 590 31.48 8.84 -39.29
C PRO A 590 30.18 9.44 -39.86
N LEU A 591 29.90 9.23 -41.15
CA LEU A 591 28.67 9.71 -41.80
C LEU A 591 27.42 9.04 -41.18
N SER A 592 27.43 7.71 -41.04
CA SER A 592 26.33 6.97 -40.42
C SER A 592 26.10 7.36 -38.96
N ALA A 593 27.16 7.50 -38.15
CA ALA A 593 27.03 7.93 -36.76
C ALA A 593 26.53 9.38 -36.64
N GLY A 594 27.01 10.30 -37.49
CA GLY A 594 26.56 11.69 -37.49
C GLY A 594 25.11 11.85 -37.93
N LEU A 595 24.69 11.12 -38.98
CA LEU A 595 23.30 11.11 -39.45
C LEU A 595 22.35 10.51 -38.42
N SER A 596 22.67 9.32 -37.87
CA SER A 596 21.86 8.69 -36.82
C SER A 596 21.72 9.60 -35.60
N TRP A 597 22.82 10.22 -35.16
CA TRP A 597 22.81 11.15 -34.03
C TRP A 597 21.93 12.38 -34.31
N LEU A 598 22.03 12.99 -35.49
CA LEU A 598 21.20 14.13 -35.87
C LEU A 598 19.71 13.76 -35.90
N VAL A 599 19.36 12.62 -36.49
CA VAL A 599 17.96 12.14 -36.53
C VAL A 599 17.43 11.91 -35.13
N TYR A 600 18.22 11.32 -34.22
CA TYR A 600 17.81 11.09 -32.83
C TYR A 600 17.56 12.39 -32.07
N VAL A 601 18.46 13.38 -32.19
CA VAL A 601 18.30 14.69 -31.56
C VAL A 601 17.06 15.40 -32.11
N CYS A 602 16.86 15.38 -33.43
CA CYS A 602 15.65 15.96 -34.02
C CYS A 602 14.37 15.23 -33.58
N TRP A 603 14.41 13.91 -33.45
CA TRP A 603 13.27 13.10 -33.01
C TRP A 603 12.88 13.41 -31.56
N ASP A 604 13.82 13.33 -30.63
CA ASP A 604 13.58 13.57 -29.20
C ASP A 604 13.11 15.02 -28.93
N MET A 605 13.56 16.00 -29.74
CA MET A 605 13.10 17.39 -29.64
C MET A 605 11.75 17.67 -30.29
N SER A 606 11.35 16.90 -31.32
CA SER A 606 10.10 17.15 -32.05
C SER A 606 8.91 16.33 -31.56
N ALA A 607 9.14 15.11 -31.08
CA ALA A 607 8.11 14.19 -30.65
C ALA A 607 8.58 13.35 -29.44
N PRO A 608 8.69 13.95 -28.25
CA PRO A 608 9.12 13.22 -27.07
C PRO A 608 8.03 12.24 -26.58
N THR A 609 8.45 11.08 -26.06
CA THR A 609 7.55 10.01 -25.61
C THR A 609 6.63 10.48 -24.48
N SER A 610 5.32 10.29 -24.62
CA SER A 610 4.30 10.68 -23.63
C SER A 610 3.87 9.51 -22.73
N LEU A 611 3.42 9.84 -21.52
CA LEU A 611 2.86 8.90 -20.54
C LEU A 611 1.36 8.69 -20.80
N TYR A 612 0.92 7.43 -20.81
CA TYR A 612 -0.51 7.09 -20.87
C TYR A 612 -0.88 6.16 -19.72
N ALA A 613 -2.03 6.39 -19.12
CA ALA A 613 -2.62 5.51 -18.12
C ALA A 613 -4.07 5.20 -18.50
N THR A 614 -4.46 3.95 -18.37
CA THR A 614 -5.85 3.49 -18.54
C THR A 614 -6.41 3.12 -17.18
N LEU A 615 -7.66 3.50 -16.94
CA LEU A 615 -8.43 3.08 -15.77
C LEU A 615 -9.52 2.14 -16.30
N ASP A 616 -9.32 0.84 -16.10
CA ASP A 616 -10.25 -0.20 -16.53
C ASP A 616 -10.26 -1.28 -15.45
N ARG A 617 -11.25 -1.19 -14.55
CA ARG A 617 -11.33 -2.06 -13.38
C ARG A 617 -12.12 -3.32 -13.71
N ASN A 618 -11.41 -4.44 -13.84
CA ASN A 618 -11.98 -5.76 -13.98
C ASN A 618 -11.74 -6.58 -12.71
N CYS A 619 -12.80 -7.15 -12.13
CA CYS A 619 -12.74 -7.87 -10.85
C CYS A 619 -13.33 -9.28 -10.98
N ALA A 620 -12.70 -10.24 -10.29
CA ALA A 620 -13.20 -11.60 -10.12
C ALA A 620 -13.27 -11.93 -8.63
N ILE A 621 -14.26 -12.74 -8.23
CA ILE A 621 -14.47 -13.15 -6.84
C ILE A 621 -13.95 -14.58 -6.67
N ASP A 622 -13.06 -14.78 -5.70
CA ASP A 622 -12.60 -16.10 -5.25
C ASP A 622 -13.32 -16.42 -3.92
N PHE A 623 -14.40 -17.19 -4.02
CA PHE A 623 -15.24 -17.58 -2.90
C PHE A 623 -14.54 -18.52 -1.91
N ALA A 624 -13.65 -19.39 -2.38
CA ALA A 624 -12.93 -20.31 -1.51
C ALA A 624 -12.02 -19.56 -0.52
N ARG A 625 -11.56 -18.37 -0.92
CA ARG A 625 -10.74 -17.47 -0.09
C ARG A 625 -11.50 -16.27 0.46
N LEU A 626 -12.77 -16.08 0.10
CA LEU A 626 -13.56 -14.88 0.37
C LEU A 626 -12.79 -13.60 -0.02
N THR A 627 -12.19 -13.61 -1.21
CA THR A 627 -11.35 -12.52 -1.71
C THR A 627 -11.79 -12.04 -3.08
N VAL A 628 -11.81 -10.72 -3.27
CA VAL A 628 -12.03 -10.08 -4.58
C VAL A 628 -10.67 -9.73 -5.20
N VAL A 629 -10.42 -10.20 -6.42
CA VAL A 629 -9.19 -9.93 -7.17
C VAL A 629 -9.53 -8.97 -8.30
N CYS A 630 -8.93 -7.78 -8.30
CA CYS A 630 -9.18 -6.73 -9.28
C CYS A 630 -7.90 -6.31 -10.00
N GLN A 631 -8.02 -6.11 -11.31
CA GLN A 631 -7.03 -5.42 -12.15
C GLN A 631 -7.62 -4.07 -12.53
N SER A 632 -7.01 -2.97 -12.09
CA SER A 632 -7.62 -1.63 -12.13
C SER A 632 -7.21 -0.78 -13.33
N GLY A 633 -6.23 -1.23 -14.09
CA GLY A 633 -5.76 -0.54 -15.29
C GLY A 633 -4.30 -0.79 -15.59
N ALA A 634 -3.76 -0.01 -16.53
CA ALA A 634 -2.36 -0.09 -16.94
C ALA A 634 -1.73 1.30 -17.07
N VAL A 635 -0.45 1.42 -16.72
CA VAL A 635 0.38 2.62 -16.87
C VAL A 635 1.51 2.30 -17.85
N GLN A 636 1.51 2.98 -18.99
CA GLN A 636 2.52 2.83 -20.03
C GLN A 636 3.53 3.98 -19.94
N LEU A 637 4.73 3.67 -19.43
CA LEU A 637 5.84 4.63 -19.25
C LEU A 637 6.70 4.78 -20.50
N GLY A 638 6.72 3.77 -21.37
CA GLY A 638 7.51 3.77 -22.60
C GLY A 638 6.86 2.97 -23.71
N ASP A 639 7.39 3.12 -24.92
CA ASP A 639 6.84 2.52 -26.12
C ASP A 639 7.89 1.65 -26.84
N ALA A 640 7.60 0.34 -26.92
CA ALA A 640 8.42 -0.63 -27.63
C ALA A 640 8.49 -0.35 -29.14
N GLN A 641 7.45 0.22 -29.74
CA GLN A 641 7.45 0.60 -31.15
C GLN A 641 8.44 1.73 -31.41
N ILE A 642 8.52 2.73 -30.52
CA ILE A 642 9.51 3.80 -30.61
C ILE A 642 10.92 3.22 -30.45
N ALA A 643 11.15 2.37 -29.45
CA ALA A 643 12.46 1.72 -29.24
C ALA A 643 12.92 0.93 -30.48
N MET A 644 12.02 0.14 -31.08
CA MET A 644 12.29 -0.61 -32.31
C MET A 644 12.53 0.32 -33.51
N THR A 645 11.73 1.38 -33.65
CA THR A 645 11.87 2.36 -34.74
C THR A 645 13.23 3.05 -34.67
N LEU A 646 13.65 3.48 -33.48
CA LEU A 646 14.97 4.07 -33.25
C LEU A 646 16.09 3.10 -33.67
N PHE A 647 16.00 1.83 -33.25
CA PHE A 647 16.95 0.80 -33.67
C PHE A 647 17.00 0.63 -35.20
N PHE A 648 15.83 0.57 -35.87
CA PHE A 648 15.75 0.48 -37.33
C PHE A 648 16.32 1.72 -38.03
N ILE A 649 16.09 2.92 -37.50
CA ILE A 649 16.67 4.17 -38.03
C ILE A 649 18.20 4.08 -38.06
N GLN A 650 18.84 3.57 -37.00
CA GLN A 650 20.30 3.39 -37.01
C GLN A 650 20.74 2.44 -38.14
N LEU A 651 20.04 1.32 -38.30
CA LEU A 651 20.37 0.34 -39.34
C LEU A 651 20.21 0.92 -40.75
N VAL A 652 19.14 1.69 -40.99
CA VAL A 652 18.91 2.40 -42.26
C VAL A 652 20.00 3.43 -42.53
N CYS A 653 20.34 4.28 -41.55
CA CYS A 653 21.42 5.26 -41.68
C CYS A 653 22.77 4.61 -42.00
N ILE A 654 23.05 3.45 -41.39
CA ILE A 654 24.26 2.66 -41.66
C ILE A 654 24.26 2.11 -43.09
N VAL A 655 23.18 1.46 -43.51
CA VAL A 655 23.06 0.87 -44.86
C VAL A 655 23.10 1.95 -45.94
N MET A 656 22.41 3.07 -45.75
CA MET A 656 22.41 4.20 -46.68
C MET A 656 23.80 4.83 -46.80
N SER A 657 24.49 5.05 -45.68
CA SER A 657 25.85 5.61 -45.69
C SER A 657 26.85 4.66 -46.35
N PHE A 658 26.73 3.36 -46.06
CA PHE A 658 27.57 2.33 -46.66
C PHE A 658 27.34 2.22 -48.17
N GLY A 659 26.07 2.16 -48.58
CA GLY A 659 25.64 2.10 -49.99
C GLY A 659 26.05 3.34 -50.78
N ALA A 660 25.89 4.54 -50.22
CA ALA A 660 26.29 5.79 -50.86
C ALA A 660 27.81 5.85 -51.11
N VAL A 661 28.62 5.47 -50.12
CA VAL A 661 30.09 5.43 -50.27
C VAL A 661 30.52 4.32 -51.24
N TRP A 662 29.84 3.18 -51.24
CA TRP A 662 30.08 2.09 -52.20
C TRP A 662 29.74 2.52 -53.63
N LEU A 663 28.57 3.12 -53.85
CA LEU A 663 28.13 3.64 -55.15
C LEU A 663 29.07 4.74 -55.65
N TRP A 664 29.44 5.68 -54.79
CA TRP A 664 30.40 6.75 -55.12
C TRP A 664 31.74 6.19 -55.59
N ARG A 665 32.22 5.10 -54.97
CA ARG A 665 33.44 4.40 -55.38
C ARG A 665 33.30 3.59 -56.67
N CYS A 666 32.12 3.02 -56.93
CA CYS A 666 31.84 2.35 -58.19
C CYS A 666 31.76 3.36 -59.36
N MET A 667 31.20 4.55 -59.11
CA MET A 667 31.03 5.61 -60.11
C MET A 667 32.35 6.36 -60.36
N ASN A 668 33.05 6.77 -59.31
CA ASN A 668 34.38 7.34 -59.41
C ASN A 668 35.39 6.19 -59.39
N ARG A 669 35.82 5.72 -60.58
CA ARG A 669 36.85 4.67 -60.78
C ARG A 669 38.18 5.02 -60.10
N HIS A 670 38.22 4.97 -58.78
CA HIS A 670 39.43 5.18 -58.02
C HIS A 670 40.34 3.95 -58.25
N PRO A 671 41.62 4.16 -58.57
CA PRO A 671 42.56 3.04 -58.65
C PRO A 671 42.52 2.27 -57.31
N PRO A 672 42.58 0.93 -57.33
CA PRO A 672 42.60 0.15 -56.11
C PRO A 672 43.75 0.67 -55.24
N ALA A 673 43.43 1.13 -54.04
CA ALA A 673 44.45 1.46 -53.06
C ALA A 673 45.39 0.24 -52.92
N PRO A 674 46.71 0.43 -52.84
CA PRO A 674 47.65 -0.67 -52.69
C PRO A 674 47.20 -1.56 -51.54
N GLY A 675 47.08 -2.87 -51.81
CA GLY A 675 46.52 -3.85 -50.88
C GLY A 675 47.10 -3.67 -49.48
N PHE A 676 46.25 -3.24 -48.54
CA PHE A 676 46.69 -2.80 -47.24
C PHE A 676 46.84 -4.01 -46.31
N SER A 677 48.06 -4.49 -46.15
CA SER A 677 48.37 -5.56 -45.19
C SER A 677 48.45 -4.98 -43.78
N GLY A 678 47.38 -5.16 -42.99
CA GLY A 678 47.31 -4.79 -41.57
C GLY A 678 48.37 -5.50 -40.72
N HIS A 679 48.88 -4.84 -39.68
CA HIS A 679 49.79 -5.45 -38.72
C HIS A 679 48.99 -6.25 -37.66
N LEU A 680 49.41 -7.48 -37.32
CA LEU A 680 48.65 -8.38 -36.42
C LEU A 680 48.40 -7.82 -35.00
N LEU A 681 49.29 -6.96 -34.49
CA LEU A 681 49.13 -6.29 -33.18
C LEU A 681 48.03 -5.20 -33.15
N LEU A 682 47.52 -4.77 -34.31
CA LEU A 682 46.46 -3.76 -34.39
C LEU A 682 45.12 -4.43 -34.68
N SER A 683 44.07 -4.02 -33.95
CA SER A 683 42.71 -4.51 -34.22
C SER A 683 42.20 -4.00 -35.57
N GLY A 684 41.25 -4.72 -36.18
CA GLY A 684 40.61 -4.31 -37.44
C GLY A 684 40.04 -2.88 -37.39
N THR A 685 39.45 -2.50 -36.25
CA THR A 685 38.97 -1.14 -35.98
C THR A 685 40.09 -0.10 -35.95
N ALA A 686 41.21 -0.39 -35.30
CA ALA A 686 42.35 0.52 -35.26
C ALA A 686 42.99 0.65 -36.64
N ILE A 687 43.09 -0.43 -37.42
CA ILE A 687 43.60 -0.39 -38.79
C ILE A 687 42.70 0.47 -39.68
N ALA A 688 41.39 0.38 -39.52
CA ALA A 688 40.43 1.06 -40.37
C ALA A 688 40.26 2.56 -40.03
N PHE A 689 40.23 2.93 -38.74
CA PHE A 689 39.86 4.28 -38.30
C PHE A 689 41.02 5.14 -37.80
N LEU A 690 42.17 4.56 -37.47
CA LEU A 690 43.32 5.33 -36.98
C LEU A 690 44.07 6.00 -38.14
N HIS A 691 44.36 7.29 -37.99
CA HIS A 691 45.28 7.99 -38.88
C HIS A 691 46.72 7.55 -38.57
N LYS A 692 47.40 7.05 -39.60
CA LYS A 692 48.74 6.48 -39.53
C LYS A 692 49.60 7.01 -40.67
N ASP A 693 50.84 7.39 -40.38
CA ASP A 693 51.80 7.80 -41.41
C ASP A 693 52.41 6.53 -42.02
N ILE A 694 52.36 6.35 -43.34
CA ILE A 694 52.89 5.18 -44.06
C ILE A 694 54.22 5.55 -44.72
N VAL A 695 55.28 4.79 -44.43
CA VAL A 695 56.63 5.00 -44.97
C VAL A 695 56.89 4.09 -46.19
N LEU A 696 57.81 4.47 -47.09
CA LEU A 696 58.33 3.57 -48.15
C LEU A 696 58.68 2.21 -47.52
N ASN A 697 58.12 1.12 -48.08
CA ASN A 697 58.11 -0.27 -47.58
C ASN A 697 56.85 -0.70 -46.79
N GLY A 698 55.83 0.15 -46.69
CA GLY A 698 54.54 -0.22 -46.09
C GLY A 698 54.54 -0.27 -44.55
N ALA A 699 55.58 0.26 -43.90
CA ALA A 699 55.64 0.35 -42.44
C ALA A 699 54.74 1.49 -41.92
N MET A 700 54.00 1.23 -40.85
CA MET A 700 53.06 2.16 -40.23
C MET A 700 53.69 2.83 -39.00
N LEU A 701 53.59 4.16 -38.94
CA LEU A 701 53.99 4.98 -37.81
C LEU A 701 52.74 5.42 -37.04
N ILE A 702 52.70 5.10 -35.75
CA ILE A 702 51.60 5.46 -34.85
C ILE A 702 52.20 6.17 -33.64
N ASP A 703 51.59 7.25 -33.18
CA ASP A 703 52.05 7.93 -31.97
C ASP A 703 51.81 7.09 -30.70
N ARG A 704 52.68 7.26 -29.71
CA ARG A 704 52.65 6.43 -28.49
C ARG A 704 51.38 6.63 -27.65
N ALA A 705 50.72 7.79 -27.76
CA ALA A 705 49.42 8.02 -27.10
C ALA A 705 48.29 7.27 -27.83
N SER A 706 48.27 7.29 -29.16
CA SER A 706 47.36 6.47 -29.98
C SER A 706 47.59 4.97 -29.84
N CYS A 707 48.80 4.52 -29.48
CA CYS A 707 49.07 3.12 -29.14
C CYS A 707 48.25 2.66 -27.91
N VAL A 708 48.05 3.53 -26.91
CA VAL A 708 47.20 3.24 -25.74
C VAL A 708 45.75 3.00 -26.16
N MET A 709 45.22 3.80 -27.10
CA MET A 709 43.88 3.56 -27.67
C MET A 709 43.79 2.19 -28.34
N CYS A 710 44.88 1.75 -28.95
CA CYS A 710 45.02 0.44 -29.57
C CYS A 710 45.35 -0.68 -28.57
N GLY A 711 45.32 -0.46 -27.25
CA GLY A 711 45.63 -1.48 -26.24
C GLY A 711 47.11 -1.87 -26.18
N LEU A 712 48.00 -1.03 -26.71
CA LEU A 712 49.45 -1.23 -26.75
C LEU A 712 50.13 -0.25 -25.80
N LEU A 713 50.76 -0.76 -24.73
CA LEU A 713 51.51 0.05 -23.78
C LEU A 713 53.00 0.05 -24.16
N THR A 714 53.54 1.23 -24.49
CA THR A 714 54.93 1.35 -24.97
C THR A 714 55.85 1.85 -23.86
N PHE A 715 56.81 1.04 -23.43
CA PHE A 715 57.85 1.44 -22.48
C PHE A 715 59.24 1.27 -23.10
N ARG A 716 59.92 2.38 -23.37
CA ARG A 716 61.23 2.43 -24.06
C ARG A 716 61.21 1.71 -25.42
N ARG A 717 61.71 0.47 -25.47
CA ARG A 717 61.77 -0.42 -26.66
C ARG A 717 60.77 -1.58 -26.58
N TYR A 718 60.04 -1.72 -25.48
CA TYR A 718 59.07 -2.78 -25.26
C TYR A 718 57.66 -2.27 -25.56
N ILE A 719 56.87 -3.09 -26.23
CA ILE A 719 55.46 -2.87 -26.53
C ILE A 719 54.70 -4.04 -25.91
N PHE A 720 53.93 -3.76 -24.87
CA PHE A 720 53.05 -4.74 -24.25
C PHE A 720 51.66 -4.65 -24.89
N ASP A 721 51.25 -5.73 -25.55
CA ASP A 721 49.90 -5.88 -26.09
C ASP A 721 48.99 -6.44 -25.00
N LEU A 722 48.09 -5.59 -24.50
CA LEU A 722 47.17 -5.93 -23.42
C LEU A 722 46.04 -6.86 -23.89
N LYS A 723 45.76 -6.92 -25.20
CA LYS A 723 44.73 -7.80 -25.76
C LYS A 723 45.22 -9.23 -25.91
N LEU A 724 46.42 -9.39 -26.44
CA LEU A 724 47.03 -10.70 -26.68
C LEU A 724 47.91 -11.17 -25.51
N TRP A 725 48.12 -10.33 -24.49
CA TRP A 725 49.07 -10.56 -23.39
C TRP A 725 50.48 -10.89 -23.90
N LEU A 726 50.92 -10.18 -24.95
CA LEU A 726 52.22 -10.39 -25.60
C LEU A 726 53.17 -9.22 -25.31
N LEU A 727 54.37 -9.53 -24.83
CA LEU A 727 55.46 -8.55 -24.76
C LEU A 727 56.30 -8.64 -26.02
N THR A 728 56.26 -7.59 -26.84
CA THR A 728 57.02 -7.49 -28.09
C THR A 728 58.07 -6.38 -27.99
N THR A 729 59.13 -6.46 -28.80
CA THR A 729 60.15 -5.42 -28.88
C THR A 729 60.00 -4.64 -30.19
N GLN A 730 60.23 -3.33 -30.13
CA GLN A 730 60.23 -2.47 -31.30
C GLN A 730 61.35 -2.94 -32.25
N GLN A 731 60.97 -3.35 -33.46
CA GLN A 731 61.92 -3.78 -34.48
C GLN A 731 62.61 -2.57 -35.14
N ASN A 732 63.93 -2.63 -35.25
CA ASN A 732 64.70 -1.66 -36.03
C ASN A 732 64.58 -2.04 -37.51
N ILE A 733 64.34 -1.07 -38.40
CA ILE A 733 64.29 -1.33 -39.85
C ILE A 733 65.68 -1.82 -40.29
N PRO A 734 65.82 -3.00 -40.93
CA PRO A 734 67.09 -3.43 -41.52
C PRO A 734 67.43 -2.50 -42.68
N THR A 735 68.48 -1.70 -42.51
CA THR A 735 69.09 -0.92 -43.59
C THR A 735 69.83 -1.87 -44.52
N GLY A 736 69.47 -1.88 -45.81
CA GLY A 736 70.34 -2.45 -46.84
C GLY A 736 71.67 -1.69 -46.84
N GLU A 737 72.75 -2.46 -46.70
CA GLU A 737 74.19 -2.13 -46.74
C GLU A 737 74.73 -0.98 -45.84
N PRO A 738 75.86 -1.22 -45.11
CA PRO A 738 76.45 -0.23 -44.23
C PRO A 738 77.32 0.76 -45.01
N SER A 739 76.77 1.94 -45.33
CA SER A 739 77.61 3.12 -45.62
C SER A 739 77.78 3.94 -44.34
N ALA A 740 79.04 4.11 -43.89
CA ALA A 740 79.47 4.63 -42.60
C ALA A 740 79.18 6.13 -42.32
N SER A 741 78.19 6.75 -42.97
CA SER A 741 77.83 8.16 -42.76
C SER A 741 76.31 8.43 -42.68
N ALA A 742 75.47 7.39 -42.68
CA ALA A 742 74.03 7.58 -42.54
C ALA A 742 73.62 7.84 -41.08
N LYS A 743 73.23 9.08 -40.75
CA LYS A 743 72.56 9.41 -39.49
C LYS A 743 71.37 8.46 -39.27
N PRO A 744 71.15 7.91 -38.05
CA PRO A 744 69.95 7.13 -37.77
C PRO A 744 68.72 7.99 -38.11
N ARG A 745 67.83 7.50 -38.98
CA ARG A 745 66.56 8.19 -39.27
C ARG A 745 65.74 8.20 -37.99
N VAL A 746 65.75 9.33 -37.28
CA VAL A 746 64.83 9.59 -36.18
C VAL A 746 63.45 9.77 -36.79
N PHE A 747 62.59 8.76 -36.65
CA PHE A 747 61.20 8.87 -37.06
C PHE A 747 60.53 9.99 -36.27
N LYS A 748 59.62 10.71 -36.92
CA LYS A 748 58.84 11.81 -36.35
C LYS A 748 58.40 11.43 -34.92
N TRP A 749 58.81 12.23 -33.94
CA TRP A 749 58.49 12.08 -32.51
C TRP A 749 58.81 10.73 -31.82
N ASN A 750 59.80 9.95 -32.32
CA ASN A 750 60.12 8.60 -31.80
C ASN A 750 58.90 7.65 -31.79
N MET A 751 58.05 7.79 -32.80
CA MET A 751 56.88 6.91 -32.98
C MET A 751 57.32 5.45 -33.19
N PRO A 752 56.65 4.47 -32.55
CA PRO A 752 56.85 3.06 -32.84
C PRO A 752 56.57 2.76 -34.32
N VAL A 753 57.41 1.88 -34.88
CA VAL A 753 57.33 1.44 -36.28
C VAL A 753 56.74 0.04 -36.31
N PHE A 754 55.64 -0.13 -37.03
CA PHE A 754 54.99 -1.41 -37.29
C PHE A 754 55.27 -1.83 -38.73
N LEU A 755 56.09 -2.87 -38.94
CA LEU A 755 56.50 -3.33 -40.26
C LEU A 755 55.35 -4.05 -40.98
N ALA A 756 55.27 -3.92 -42.31
CA ALA A 756 54.29 -4.69 -43.08
C ALA A 756 54.52 -6.20 -42.88
N PRO A 757 53.46 -7.01 -42.71
CA PRO A 757 53.62 -8.46 -42.56
C PRO A 757 54.22 -9.04 -43.85
N SER A 758 55.38 -9.68 -43.75
CA SER A 758 55.94 -10.48 -44.85
C SER A 758 55.59 -11.95 -44.61
N LEU A 759 54.66 -12.48 -45.40
CA LEU A 759 54.55 -13.94 -45.54
C LEU A 759 55.77 -14.38 -46.35
N LYS A 760 56.82 -14.86 -45.68
CA LYS A 760 57.85 -15.66 -46.35
C LYS A 760 57.19 -16.96 -46.81
N SER A 761 56.58 -16.94 -48.00
CA SER A 761 56.23 -18.14 -48.74
C SER A 761 57.54 -18.88 -49.02
N GLY A 762 57.81 -19.96 -48.27
CA GLY A 762 59.01 -20.79 -48.40
C GLY A 762 59.10 -21.59 -49.69
N LEU A 763 58.80 -20.98 -50.85
CA LEU A 763 58.82 -21.60 -52.17
C LEU A 763 59.21 -20.56 -53.23
N VAL A 764 60.42 -19.99 -53.12
CA VAL A 764 61.10 -19.37 -54.26
C VAL A 764 62.60 -19.64 -54.14
N THR A 765 63.11 -20.57 -54.93
CA THR A 765 64.55 -20.71 -55.23
C THR A 765 64.93 -19.68 -56.30
N PRO A 766 66.03 -18.94 -56.12
CA PRO A 766 66.98 -18.73 -57.23
C PRO A 766 68.46 -18.81 -56.72
N PRO A 767 69.49 -18.77 -57.58
CA PRO A 767 70.47 -19.86 -57.69
C PRO A 767 71.81 -19.61 -56.98
N SER A 768 72.48 -20.74 -56.73
CA SER A 768 73.93 -21.00 -56.65
C SER A 768 74.92 -19.97 -56.09
N ASN A 769 75.71 -20.48 -55.13
CA ASN A 769 77.09 -20.15 -54.76
C ASN A 769 77.32 -19.12 -53.64
N CYS A 770 77.33 -19.61 -52.38
CA CYS A 770 78.42 -19.39 -51.40
C CYS A 770 78.21 -20.24 -50.12
N PRO A 771 79.27 -20.55 -49.35
CA PRO A 771 79.32 -21.72 -48.45
C PRO A 771 78.56 -21.55 -47.11
N LEU A 772 78.06 -22.68 -46.60
CA LEU A 772 77.35 -22.85 -45.33
C LEU A 772 78.27 -22.71 -44.09
N PRO A 773 77.79 -22.13 -42.97
CA PRO A 773 78.19 -22.49 -41.61
C PRO A 773 77.33 -23.66 -41.06
N PRO A 774 77.76 -24.33 -39.97
CA PRO A 774 77.34 -25.70 -39.66
C PRO A 774 75.87 -25.82 -39.20
N LYS A 775 75.24 -26.92 -39.66
CA LYS A 775 73.88 -27.34 -39.35
C LYS A 775 73.74 -27.72 -37.87
N GLY A 776 73.17 -26.83 -37.07
CA GLY A 776 72.46 -27.22 -35.86
C GLY A 776 71.08 -27.76 -36.24
N HIS A 777 70.94 -29.08 -36.34
CA HIS A 777 69.65 -29.74 -36.50
C HIS A 777 68.83 -29.58 -35.20
N LEU A 778 68.03 -28.52 -35.11
CA LEU A 778 66.85 -28.52 -34.22
C LEU A 778 65.69 -29.16 -35.00
N PRO A 779 65.12 -30.28 -34.52
CA PRO A 779 64.07 -30.99 -35.24
C PRO A 779 62.82 -30.12 -35.28
N GLN A 780 62.43 -29.68 -36.48
CA GLN A 780 61.09 -29.17 -36.72
C GLN A 780 60.11 -30.33 -36.58
N ARG A 781 59.47 -30.44 -35.41
CA ARG A 781 58.08 -30.90 -35.22
C ARG A 781 57.65 -30.62 -33.77
N PRO A 782 56.37 -30.33 -33.47
CA PRO A 782 55.21 -30.58 -34.35
C PRO A 782 54.24 -29.38 -34.39
N THR A 783 54.29 -28.59 -35.45
CA THR A 783 53.29 -27.53 -35.74
C THR A 783 51.86 -28.08 -35.80
N ARG A 784 51.69 -29.36 -36.18
CA ARG A 784 50.38 -30.04 -36.17
C ARG A 784 49.87 -30.39 -34.76
N VAL A 785 50.75 -30.78 -33.84
CA VAL A 785 50.35 -31.07 -32.44
C VAL A 785 50.00 -29.78 -31.73
N ILE A 786 50.76 -28.70 -31.94
CA ILE A 786 50.41 -27.37 -31.39
C ILE A 786 49.08 -26.87 -31.98
N SER A 787 48.81 -27.12 -33.26
CA SER A 787 47.52 -26.78 -33.87
C SER A 787 46.36 -27.62 -33.35
N LEU A 788 46.56 -28.92 -33.11
CA LEU A 788 45.56 -29.80 -32.51
C LEU A 788 45.31 -29.46 -31.04
N LEU A 789 46.35 -29.11 -30.28
CA LEU A 789 46.24 -28.60 -28.91
C LEU A 789 45.51 -27.24 -28.90
N GLY A 790 45.79 -26.37 -29.86
CA GLY A 790 45.07 -25.11 -30.06
C GLY A 790 43.59 -25.33 -30.39
N LEU A 791 43.28 -26.27 -31.28
CA LEU A 791 41.89 -26.66 -31.59
C LEU A 791 41.20 -27.27 -30.35
N GLY A 792 41.90 -28.14 -29.62
CA GLY A 792 41.43 -28.71 -28.36
C GLY A 792 41.14 -27.65 -27.32
N TYR A 793 42.00 -26.63 -27.20
CA TYR A 793 41.77 -25.46 -26.35
C TYR A 793 40.54 -24.67 -26.78
N MET A 794 40.34 -24.41 -28.09
CA MET A 794 39.14 -23.73 -28.60
C MET A 794 37.87 -24.54 -28.31
N CYS A 795 37.87 -25.84 -28.55
CA CYS A 795 36.74 -26.71 -28.21
C CYS A 795 36.49 -26.74 -26.70
N ALA A 796 37.53 -26.84 -25.87
CA ALA A 796 37.40 -26.84 -24.41
C ALA A 796 36.90 -25.50 -23.86
N THR A 797 37.31 -24.37 -24.44
CA THR A 797 36.83 -23.03 -24.04
C THR A 797 35.38 -22.80 -24.47
N VAL A 798 34.98 -23.23 -25.66
CA VAL A 798 33.56 -23.20 -26.09
C VAL A 798 32.72 -24.12 -25.21
N PHE A 799 33.16 -25.37 -25.01
CA PHE A 799 32.49 -26.32 -24.13
C PHE A 799 32.38 -25.78 -22.70
N GLY A 800 33.47 -25.21 -22.16
CA GLY A 800 33.49 -24.57 -20.85
C GLY A 800 32.52 -23.41 -20.76
N SER A 801 32.39 -22.59 -21.81
CA SER A 801 31.45 -21.46 -21.86
C SER A 801 29.99 -21.93 -21.91
N VAL A 802 29.66 -22.93 -22.74
CA VAL A 802 28.31 -23.52 -22.82
C VAL A 802 27.96 -24.22 -21.51
N THR A 803 28.91 -24.98 -20.93
CA THR A 803 28.73 -25.65 -19.64
C THR A 803 28.55 -24.64 -18.52
N TYR A 804 29.31 -23.54 -18.52
CA TYR A 804 29.15 -22.44 -17.57
C TYR A 804 27.73 -21.86 -17.63
N LEU A 805 27.21 -21.54 -18.82
CA LEU A 805 25.84 -21.05 -18.98
C LEU A 805 24.80 -22.07 -18.49
N SER A 806 25.02 -23.37 -18.73
CA SER A 806 24.13 -24.42 -18.24
C SER A 806 24.16 -24.53 -16.70
N LEU A 807 25.34 -24.37 -16.07
CA LEU A 807 25.52 -24.42 -14.62
C LEU A 807 24.99 -23.16 -13.92
N THR A 808 25.08 -21.99 -14.56
CA THR A 808 24.60 -20.73 -13.97
C THR A 808 23.12 -20.48 -14.19
N LYS A 809 22.48 -21.13 -15.18
CA LYS A 809 21.04 -20.96 -15.48
C LYS A 809 20.14 -21.10 -14.24
N THR A 810 20.41 -22.07 -13.36
CA THR A 810 19.58 -22.31 -12.16
C THR A 810 19.86 -21.31 -11.05
N ASN A 811 21.10 -20.83 -10.93
CA ASN A 811 21.48 -19.79 -9.97
C ASN A 811 20.92 -18.42 -10.39
N MET A 812 21.02 -18.07 -11.68
CA MET A 812 20.55 -16.80 -12.24
C MET A 812 19.02 -16.74 -12.45
N ALA A 813 18.28 -17.73 -11.95
CA ALA A 813 16.82 -17.77 -12.08
C ALA A 813 16.12 -16.70 -11.20
N ASN A 814 16.79 -16.20 -10.16
CA ASN A 814 16.31 -15.14 -9.28
C ASN A 814 17.44 -14.22 -8.83
N ASP A 815 17.08 -13.05 -8.31
CA ASP A 815 18.02 -12.01 -7.88
C ASP A 815 18.82 -12.38 -6.61
N PHE A 816 18.35 -13.36 -5.84
CA PHE A 816 19.08 -13.87 -4.67
C PHE A 816 20.26 -14.76 -5.04
N TRP A 817 20.34 -15.20 -6.31
CA TRP A 817 21.28 -16.22 -6.76
C TRP A 817 21.12 -17.54 -6.00
N TRP A 818 19.89 -17.84 -5.57
CA TRP A 818 19.55 -19.03 -4.79
C TRP A 818 18.88 -20.08 -5.67
N VAL A 819 19.56 -21.20 -5.90
CA VAL A 819 19.05 -22.33 -6.70
C VAL A 819 17.64 -22.74 -6.25
N ASN A 820 16.71 -22.83 -7.20
CA ASN A 820 15.34 -23.30 -7.03
C ASN A 820 14.46 -22.50 -6.04
N TYR A 821 14.88 -21.31 -5.61
CA TYR A 821 14.08 -20.50 -4.68
C TYR A 821 12.71 -20.15 -5.27
N ASN A 822 11.66 -20.69 -4.66
CA ASN A 822 10.29 -20.48 -5.07
C ASN A 822 9.49 -19.84 -3.92
N ALA A 823 8.65 -18.85 -4.27
CA ALA A 823 7.76 -18.16 -3.35
C ALA A 823 6.79 -19.11 -2.65
N SER A 824 6.37 -20.22 -3.30
CA SER A 824 5.42 -21.17 -2.72
C SER A 824 6.06 -22.24 -1.84
N ARG A 825 7.40 -22.36 -1.82
CA ARG A 825 8.10 -23.44 -1.12
C ARG A 825 9.21 -22.91 -0.22
N GLU A 826 10.34 -22.51 -0.78
CA GLU A 826 11.51 -22.05 -0.02
C GLU A 826 11.17 -20.81 0.80
N HIS A 827 10.43 -19.86 0.21
CA HIS A 827 10.00 -18.67 0.94
C HIS A 827 9.02 -19.01 2.07
N VAL A 828 8.04 -19.89 1.83
CA VAL A 828 7.07 -20.32 2.84
C VAL A 828 7.76 -21.04 4.00
N PHE A 829 8.74 -21.91 3.70
CA PHE A 829 9.52 -22.60 4.72
C PHE A 829 10.29 -21.62 5.61
N ILE A 830 11.02 -20.67 5.01
CA ILE A 830 11.74 -19.64 5.75
C ILE A 830 10.79 -18.79 6.57
N ALA A 831 9.65 -18.40 6.01
CA ALA A 831 8.66 -17.59 6.71
C ALA A 831 8.06 -18.33 7.92
N ARG A 832 7.70 -19.61 7.77
CA ARG A 832 7.21 -20.46 8.87
C ARG A 832 8.29 -20.66 9.93
N MET A 833 9.54 -20.91 9.53
CA MET A 833 10.67 -21.02 10.43
C MET A 833 10.85 -19.75 11.25
N TYR A 834 11.03 -18.58 10.61
CA TYR A 834 11.16 -17.32 11.35
C TYR A 834 9.96 -17.03 12.26
N ASN A 835 8.72 -17.28 11.82
CA ASN A 835 7.52 -17.08 12.64
C ASN A 835 7.51 -17.94 13.92
N ARG A 836 8.01 -19.17 13.84
CA ARG A 836 8.08 -20.10 14.97
C ARG A 836 9.29 -19.84 15.85
N GLU A 837 10.46 -19.63 15.26
CA GLU A 837 11.72 -19.52 15.98
C GLU A 837 11.90 -18.17 16.64
N THR A 838 11.47 -17.06 16.05
CA THR A 838 11.62 -15.74 16.69
C THR A 838 10.87 -15.61 18.00
N VAL A 839 9.82 -16.42 18.22
CA VAL A 839 9.11 -16.51 19.51
C VAL A 839 9.94 -17.21 20.58
N LEU A 840 10.61 -18.29 20.22
CA LEU A 840 11.33 -19.15 21.16
C LEU A 840 12.80 -18.72 21.34
N ARG A 841 13.39 -18.14 20.29
CA ARG A 841 14.80 -17.77 20.14
C ARG A 841 14.95 -16.35 19.57
N PRO A 842 14.53 -15.30 20.30
CA PRO A 842 14.58 -13.93 19.79
C PRO A 842 16.01 -13.41 19.58
N GLU A 843 17.00 -13.88 20.35
CA GLU A 843 18.40 -13.43 20.30
C GLU A 843 19.35 -14.57 19.90
N ALA A 844 18.96 -15.40 18.93
CA ALA A 844 19.88 -16.39 18.39
C ALA A 844 20.91 -15.72 17.45
N ASN A 845 22.19 -16.08 17.64
CA ASN A 845 23.30 -15.64 16.78
C ASN A 845 23.21 -16.30 15.39
N SER A 846 24.31 -16.31 14.62
CA SER A 846 24.35 -16.98 13.32
C SER A 846 23.95 -18.45 13.42
N ILE A 847 22.86 -18.82 12.76
CA ILE A 847 22.37 -20.20 12.70
C ILE A 847 22.45 -20.71 11.27
N ALA A 848 22.84 -21.97 11.12
CA ALA A 848 22.84 -22.65 9.84
C ALA A 848 21.41 -23.00 9.43
N LEU A 849 21.00 -22.66 8.21
CA LEU A 849 19.62 -22.88 7.74
C LEU A 849 19.33 -24.39 7.51
N ASP A 850 20.36 -25.20 7.31
CA ASP A 850 20.31 -26.65 7.14
C ASP A 850 20.42 -27.42 8.47
N ASP A 851 20.34 -26.72 9.61
CA ASP A 851 20.33 -27.36 10.92
C ASP A 851 19.01 -28.11 11.17
N HIS A 852 19.12 -29.35 11.65
CA HIS A 852 18.01 -30.25 11.98
C HIS A 852 17.04 -29.71 13.03
N ILE A 853 17.43 -28.69 13.81
CA ILE A 853 16.54 -28.01 14.77
C ILE A 853 15.38 -27.24 14.09
N PHE A 854 15.44 -27.02 12.78
CA PHE A 854 14.45 -26.26 11.99
C PHE A 854 13.53 -27.12 11.11
N VAL A 855 13.29 -28.37 11.49
CA VAL A 855 12.34 -29.23 10.78
C VAL A 855 10.90 -28.69 10.92
N ASP A 856 10.21 -28.58 9.78
CA ASP A 856 8.79 -28.25 9.70
C ASP A 856 7.97 -29.50 9.37
N ASP A 857 6.74 -29.55 9.87
CA ASP A 857 5.82 -30.70 9.74
C ASP A 857 5.00 -30.69 8.45
N ALA A 858 5.03 -29.58 7.69
CA ALA A 858 4.26 -29.41 6.47
C ALA A 858 4.86 -30.14 5.26
N ASN A 859 3.99 -30.62 4.37
CA ASN A 859 4.39 -31.17 3.07
C ASN A 859 4.50 -30.06 2.01
N TYR A 860 5.73 -29.76 1.61
CA TYR A 860 6.07 -28.71 0.66
C TYR A 860 6.05 -29.15 -0.83
N SER A 861 5.40 -30.27 -1.14
CA SER A 861 5.29 -30.78 -2.51
C SER A 861 4.48 -29.84 -3.41
N SER A 862 4.95 -29.61 -4.64
CA SER A 862 4.33 -28.71 -5.62
C SER A 862 3.06 -29.27 -6.29
N VAL A 863 2.61 -30.47 -5.91
CA VAL A 863 1.50 -31.22 -6.56
C VAL A 863 0.19 -31.13 -5.74
N LEU A 864 0.23 -30.49 -4.56
CA LEU A 864 -0.94 -30.39 -3.69
C LEU A 864 -1.94 -29.32 -4.19
N ALA A 865 -3.24 -29.62 -4.12
CA ALA A 865 -4.30 -28.67 -4.45
C ALA A 865 -4.35 -27.46 -3.49
N THR A 866 -3.87 -27.64 -2.26
CA THR A 866 -3.78 -26.61 -1.22
C THR A 866 -2.33 -26.24 -0.93
N ALA A 867 -1.98 -24.97 -1.14
CA ALA A 867 -0.67 -24.43 -0.79
C ALA A 867 -0.46 -24.40 0.73
N VAL A 868 0.79 -24.59 1.18
CA VAL A 868 1.16 -24.49 2.60
C VAL A 868 0.99 -23.03 3.05
N GLY A 869 0.12 -22.81 4.03
CA GLY A 869 -0.12 -21.49 4.62
C GLY A 869 0.98 -21.07 5.60
N VAL A 870 1.24 -19.76 5.65
CA VAL A 870 2.05 -19.13 6.70
C VAL A 870 1.10 -18.49 7.70
N SER A 871 1.06 -19.01 8.93
CA SER A 871 0.28 -18.42 10.02
C SER A 871 1.19 -17.69 11.01
N MET A 872 0.69 -16.58 11.55
CA MET A 872 1.32 -15.85 12.64
C MET A 872 0.55 -16.13 13.94
N PRO A 873 1.22 -16.41 15.07
CA PRO A 873 0.56 -16.46 16.36
C PRO A 873 -0.10 -15.11 16.69
N LEU A 874 -1.40 -15.11 17.00
CA LEU A 874 -2.17 -13.88 17.28
C LEU A 874 -1.55 -13.01 18.39
N LEU A 875 -0.88 -13.61 19.37
CA LEU A 875 -0.26 -12.92 20.51
C LEU A 875 1.19 -12.49 20.28
N TYR A 876 1.74 -12.69 19.08
CA TYR A 876 3.14 -12.39 18.78
C TYR A 876 3.49 -10.91 19.01
N VAL A 877 2.61 -10.00 18.57
CA VAL A 877 2.83 -8.55 18.77
C VAL A 877 2.88 -8.20 20.26
N SER A 878 1.98 -8.80 21.06
CA SER A 878 1.98 -8.62 22.51
C SER A 878 3.27 -9.15 23.14
N GLN A 879 3.81 -10.27 22.66
CA GLN A 879 5.07 -10.82 23.16
C GLN A 879 6.27 -9.90 22.85
N ILE A 880 6.40 -9.40 21.63
CA ILE A 880 7.45 -8.42 21.27
C ILE A 880 7.33 -7.15 22.09
N LYS A 881 6.10 -6.65 22.27
CA LYS A 881 5.86 -5.46 23.08
C LYS A 881 6.43 -5.63 24.50
N LEU A 882 6.27 -6.81 25.08
CA LEU A 882 6.74 -7.11 26.44
C LEU A 882 8.25 -7.34 26.51
N ALA A 883 8.82 -8.01 25.51
CA ALA A 883 10.24 -8.39 25.51
C ALA A 883 11.17 -7.25 25.09
N ASP A 884 10.84 -6.56 23.99
CA ASP A 884 11.73 -5.60 23.33
C ASP A 884 11.24 -4.16 23.44
N ALA A 885 9.92 -3.93 23.36
CA ALA A 885 9.38 -2.57 23.40
C ALA A 885 9.28 -1.97 24.83
N THR A 886 9.79 -2.68 25.84
CA THR A 886 9.99 -2.17 27.21
C THR A 886 11.42 -1.70 27.47
N LYS A 887 12.36 -1.97 26.55
CA LYS A 887 13.77 -1.52 26.61
C LYS A 887 13.83 0.00 26.46
N LEU A 888 14.54 0.68 27.36
CA LEU A 888 14.51 2.15 27.46
C LEU A 888 14.96 2.87 26.19
N GLU A 889 15.99 2.38 25.51
CA GLU A 889 16.48 2.97 24.25
C GLU A 889 15.41 2.97 23.15
N ALA A 890 14.71 1.83 22.99
CA ALA A 890 13.63 1.71 22.01
C ALA A 890 12.45 2.63 22.36
N VAL A 891 12.15 2.77 23.65
CA VAL A 891 11.07 3.62 24.17
C VAL A 891 11.38 5.10 23.95
N VAL A 892 12.58 5.57 24.33
CA VAL A 892 12.98 6.97 24.16
C VAL A 892 12.96 7.36 22.68
N ARG A 893 13.50 6.50 21.81
CA ARG A 893 13.42 6.67 20.35
C ARG A 893 11.96 6.74 19.87
N GLY A 894 11.13 5.82 20.34
CA GLY A 894 9.71 5.75 20.00
C GLY A 894 8.94 7.01 20.42
N LEU A 895 9.13 7.50 21.65
CA LEU A 895 8.49 8.71 22.17
C LEU A 895 8.89 9.98 21.41
N ARG A 896 10.12 10.05 20.88
CA ARG A 896 10.61 11.19 20.07
C ARG A 896 10.08 11.21 18.65
N HIS A 897 9.86 10.04 18.07
CA HIS A 897 9.38 9.89 16.70
C HIS A 897 7.85 9.77 16.59
N MET A 898 7.15 9.46 17.69
CA MET A 898 5.70 9.39 17.68
C MET A 898 5.06 10.77 17.48
N ASP A 899 3.84 10.78 16.95
CA ASP A 899 2.99 11.97 16.99
C ASP A 899 2.67 12.31 18.44
N ALA A 900 3.05 13.51 18.87
CA ALA A 900 2.85 13.98 20.23
C ALA A 900 1.36 14.08 20.63
N CYS A 901 0.45 14.27 19.66
CA CYS A 901 -0.99 14.24 19.95
C CYS A 901 -1.48 12.86 20.40
N MET A 902 -0.71 11.80 20.11
CA MET A 902 -1.01 10.42 20.49
C MET A 902 -0.43 10.04 21.86
N ALA A 903 0.40 10.89 22.46
CA ALA A 903 1.08 10.59 23.72
C ALA A 903 0.11 10.33 24.90
N PRO A 904 -0.98 11.10 25.08
CA PRO A 904 -1.97 10.80 26.12
C PRO A 904 -2.73 9.48 25.94
N TRP A 905 -2.64 8.85 24.76
CA TRP A 905 -3.23 7.53 24.48
C TRP A 905 -2.28 6.37 24.80
N ILE A 906 -1.11 6.63 25.41
CA ILE A 906 -0.31 5.57 26.02
C ILE A 906 -1.14 4.96 27.16
N ALA A 907 -1.24 3.64 27.17
CA ALA A 907 -2.09 2.91 28.10
C ALA A 907 -1.42 2.86 29.46
N THR A 908 -1.43 3.96 30.21
CA THR A 908 -0.85 4.00 31.54
C THR A 908 -1.65 4.93 32.43
N GLN A 909 -1.99 4.44 33.62
CA GLN A 909 -2.39 5.31 34.72
C GLN A 909 -1.16 5.90 35.40
N TYR A 910 -0.95 7.21 35.28
CA TYR A 910 0.20 7.88 35.87
C TYR A 910 0.16 7.85 37.41
N CYS A 911 1.30 7.54 38.02
CA CYS A 911 1.48 7.53 39.47
C CYS A 911 2.17 8.81 39.94
N TRP A 912 3.10 9.32 39.14
CA TRP A 912 3.86 10.52 39.44
C TRP A 912 4.00 11.40 38.20
N LEU A 913 4.10 12.71 38.45
CA LEU A 913 4.36 13.68 37.40
C LEU A 913 5.86 13.74 37.05
N ASP A 914 6.74 13.63 38.06
CA ASP A 914 8.20 13.81 37.95
C ASP A 914 9.00 12.59 38.43
N PHE A 915 10.23 12.43 37.92
CA PHE A 915 11.15 11.34 38.32
C PHE A 915 11.58 11.37 39.79
N GLN A 916 11.45 12.51 40.48
CA GLN A 916 11.76 12.63 41.91
C GLN A 916 10.55 12.32 42.81
N GLN A 917 9.42 11.88 42.23
CA GLN A 917 8.21 11.49 42.95
C GLN A 917 7.66 12.61 43.85
N ARG A 918 7.86 13.88 43.50
CA ARG A 918 7.39 15.03 44.29
C ARG A 918 5.89 15.24 44.15
N TRP A 919 5.35 14.97 42.96
CA TRP A 919 3.95 15.19 42.63
C TRP A 919 3.26 13.87 42.30
N GLU A 920 2.26 13.52 43.08
CA GLU A 920 1.47 12.29 42.94
C GLU A 920 0.25 12.54 42.04
N MET A 921 -0.09 11.55 41.20
CA MET A 921 -1.17 11.67 40.21
C MET A 921 -2.23 10.56 40.30
N ALA A 922 -2.04 9.51 41.12
CA ALA A 922 -3.01 8.43 41.14
C ALA A 922 -4.40 8.91 41.60
N ASN A 923 -5.45 8.42 40.94
CA ASN A 923 -6.84 8.78 41.22
C ASN A 923 -7.36 8.31 42.59
N SER A 924 -6.67 7.37 43.26
CA SER A 924 -7.03 6.89 44.60
C SER A 924 -5.81 6.66 45.49
N VAL A 925 -6.00 6.77 46.80
CA VAL A 925 -4.96 6.55 47.82
C VAL A 925 -4.39 5.13 47.73
N ALA A 926 -5.26 4.12 47.60
CA ALA A 926 -4.87 2.72 47.52
C ALA A 926 -4.01 2.43 46.29
N ARG A 927 -4.34 3.07 45.15
CA ARG A 927 -3.53 2.98 43.94
C ARG A 927 -2.16 3.63 44.13
N GLN A 928 -2.08 4.81 44.73
CA GLN A 928 -0.79 5.47 44.98
C GLN A 928 0.14 4.59 45.83
N ALA A 929 -0.40 3.94 46.87
CA ALA A 929 0.37 3.01 47.70
C ALA A 929 0.90 1.80 46.89
N ARG A 930 0.09 1.28 45.95
CA ARG A 930 0.50 0.21 45.02
C ARG A 930 1.56 0.67 44.04
N CYS A 931 1.48 1.92 43.55
CA CYS A 931 2.52 2.49 42.70
C CYS A 931 3.88 2.49 43.40
N ALA A 932 3.92 2.97 44.64
CA ALA A 932 5.15 3.04 45.43
C ALA A 932 5.76 1.66 45.69
N SER A 933 4.94 0.63 45.92
CA SER A 933 5.43 -0.72 46.23
C SER A 933 5.83 -1.55 45.01
N LYS A 934 5.17 -1.34 43.85
CA LYS A 934 5.32 -2.23 42.69
C LYS A 934 5.86 -1.57 41.42
N TYR A 935 5.65 -0.27 41.23
CA TYR A 935 5.87 0.40 39.93
C TYR A 935 6.95 1.49 39.94
N ALA A 936 7.64 1.73 41.06
CA ALA A 936 8.63 2.80 41.16
C ALA A 936 9.79 2.69 40.13
N THR A 937 10.15 1.48 39.69
CA THR A 937 11.22 1.25 38.69
C THR A 937 10.74 1.29 37.23
N ASN A 938 9.43 1.49 37.01
CA ASN A 938 8.80 1.50 35.70
C ASN A 938 8.62 2.94 35.20
N GLY A 939 9.32 3.31 34.12
CA GLY A 939 9.26 4.65 33.52
C GLY A 939 7.88 5.02 32.98
N ALA A 940 7.02 4.04 32.67
CA ALA A 940 5.69 4.29 32.09
C ALA A 940 4.76 5.04 33.05
N VAL A 941 4.94 4.88 34.38
CA VAL A 941 4.07 5.52 35.38
C VAL A 941 4.48 6.96 35.74
N TYR A 942 5.55 7.47 35.13
CA TYR A 942 6.05 8.84 35.28
C TYR A 942 5.68 9.66 34.04
N LEU A 943 4.89 10.72 34.22
CA LEU A 943 4.49 11.56 33.07
C LEU A 943 5.69 12.34 32.49
N GLU A 944 6.68 12.68 33.31
CA GLU A 944 7.97 13.27 32.88
C GLU A 944 8.66 12.47 31.78
N ALA A 945 8.64 11.13 31.85
CA ALA A 945 9.26 10.26 30.84
C ALA A 945 8.72 10.56 29.43
N VAL A 946 7.43 10.83 29.34
CA VAL A 946 6.75 11.15 28.08
C VAL A 946 6.98 12.61 27.71
N LEU A 947 6.73 13.55 28.63
CA LEU A 947 6.82 15.00 28.36
C LEU A 947 8.22 15.49 27.97
N ARG A 948 9.29 14.83 28.44
CA ARG A 948 10.67 15.15 28.03
C ARG A 948 11.00 14.73 26.60
N ASN A 949 10.26 13.78 26.04
CA ASN A 949 10.63 13.11 24.79
C ASN A 949 9.70 13.43 23.62
N VAL A 950 8.49 13.92 23.86
CA VAL A 950 7.54 14.27 22.78
C VAL A 950 7.78 15.68 22.22
N GLN A 951 7.33 15.91 20.98
CA GLN A 951 7.43 17.23 20.34
C GLN A 951 6.41 18.22 20.94
N TRP A 952 6.90 19.19 21.71
CA TRP A 952 6.08 20.15 22.45
C TRP A 952 5.14 21.00 21.59
N ALA A 953 5.59 21.49 20.43
CA ALA A 953 4.75 22.31 19.54
C ALA A 953 3.50 21.54 19.07
N THR A 954 3.68 20.27 18.68
CA THR A 954 2.58 19.39 18.27
C THR A 954 1.70 19.03 19.47
N LEU A 955 2.30 18.70 20.63
CA LEU A 955 1.55 18.40 21.85
C LEU A 955 0.64 19.57 22.27
N GLN A 956 1.17 20.80 22.25
CA GLN A 956 0.41 22.00 22.61
C GLN A 956 -0.75 22.26 21.64
N SER A 957 -0.59 21.94 20.35
CA SER A 957 -1.65 22.13 19.35
C SER A 957 -2.90 21.29 19.62
N CYS A 958 -2.74 20.10 20.22
CA CYS A 958 -3.85 19.18 20.51
C CYS A 958 -4.31 19.24 21.97
N TRP A 959 -3.37 19.29 22.92
CA TRP A 959 -3.64 19.09 24.36
C TRP A 959 -3.21 20.27 25.23
N GLY A 960 -2.73 21.38 24.64
CA GLY A 960 -2.18 22.51 25.39
C GLY A 960 -3.14 23.07 26.44
N ARG A 961 -4.42 23.27 26.08
CA ARG A 961 -5.44 23.74 27.02
C ARG A 961 -5.70 22.74 28.16
N SER A 962 -5.76 21.45 27.86
CA SER A 962 -6.00 20.41 28.87
C SER A 962 -4.83 20.30 29.84
N LEU A 963 -3.59 20.30 29.33
CA LEU A 963 -2.37 20.26 30.14
C LEU A 963 -2.22 21.51 31.00
N GLU A 964 -2.63 22.67 30.47
CA GLU A 964 -2.64 23.93 31.19
C GLU A 964 -3.56 23.85 32.43
N ILE A 965 -4.78 23.35 32.27
CA ILE A 965 -5.75 23.20 33.37
C ILE A 965 -5.32 22.10 34.34
N ALA A 966 -4.95 20.93 33.82
CA ALA A 966 -4.69 19.74 34.63
C ALA A 966 -3.40 19.83 35.46
N ILE A 967 -2.38 20.52 34.94
CA ILE A 967 -1.01 20.43 35.46
C ILE A 967 -0.32 21.80 35.55
N ALA A 968 -0.22 22.54 34.44
CA ALA A 968 0.68 23.69 34.38
C ALA A 968 0.24 24.86 35.28
N ALA A 969 -1.04 25.23 35.24
CA ALA A 969 -1.58 26.31 36.07
C ALA A 969 -1.47 26.00 37.58
N PRO A 970 -1.83 24.78 38.06
CA PRO A 970 -1.55 24.37 39.43
C PRO A 970 -0.06 24.44 39.80
N LEU A 971 0.86 23.97 38.94
CA LEU A 971 2.29 23.99 39.24
C LEU A 971 2.89 25.39 39.37
N ARG A 972 2.38 26.35 38.60
CA ARG A 972 2.84 27.76 38.65
C ARG A 972 2.51 28.45 39.97
N SER A 973 1.68 27.86 40.84
CA SER A 973 1.51 28.35 42.21
C SER A 973 2.78 28.18 43.07
N SER A 974 3.77 27.41 42.60
CA SER A 974 5.06 27.20 43.26
C SER A 974 6.23 27.57 42.33
N SER A 975 7.28 28.19 42.89
CA SER A 975 8.49 28.55 42.13
C SER A 975 9.19 27.31 41.56
N HIS A 976 9.25 26.22 42.34
CA HIS A 976 9.83 24.95 41.90
C HIS A 976 9.03 24.30 40.76
N GLY A 977 7.69 24.28 40.84
CA GLY A 977 6.84 23.73 39.79
C GLY A 977 6.93 24.52 38.49
N SER A 978 6.97 25.85 38.57
CA SER A 978 7.16 26.71 37.39
C SER A 978 8.52 26.49 36.71
N ALA A 979 9.60 26.33 37.49
CA ALA A 979 10.94 26.06 36.95
C ALA A 979 11.02 24.69 36.27
N TRP A 980 10.46 23.65 36.90
CA TRP A 980 10.41 22.30 36.34
C TRP A 980 9.59 22.23 35.05
N TRP A 981 8.40 22.85 35.00
CA TRP A 981 7.57 22.88 33.79
C TRP A 981 8.31 23.52 32.61
N THR A 982 9.02 24.63 32.87
CA THR A 982 9.80 25.34 31.85
C THR A 982 11.02 24.53 31.38
N SER A 983 11.63 23.71 32.25
CA SER A 983 12.80 22.92 31.86
C SER A 983 12.46 21.80 30.88
N LEU A 984 11.25 21.24 30.95
CA LEU A 984 10.81 20.16 30.04
C LEU A 984 10.79 20.62 28.57
N GLU A 985 10.29 21.82 28.31
CA GLU A 985 10.22 22.40 26.95
C GLU A 985 11.60 22.62 26.32
N SER A 986 12.62 22.83 27.16
CA SER A 986 14.00 23.10 26.74
C SER A 986 14.91 21.87 26.68
N THR A 987 14.41 20.66 26.94
CA THR A 987 15.24 19.46 27.03
C THR A 987 15.71 19.00 25.65
N VAL A 988 17.02 19.10 25.40
CA VAL A 988 17.68 18.59 24.17
C VAL A 988 18.84 17.69 24.57
N THR A 989 18.57 16.39 24.69
CA THR A 989 19.55 15.34 25.04
C THR A 989 19.67 14.32 23.91
N SER A 990 20.78 13.60 23.81
CA SER A 990 20.85 12.42 22.92
C SER A 990 19.99 11.27 23.48
N GLU A 991 19.63 10.28 22.67
CA GLU A 991 18.83 9.12 23.13
C GLU A 991 19.53 8.38 24.28
N LEU A 992 20.85 8.20 24.18
CA LEU A 992 21.66 7.50 25.19
C LEU A 992 21.78 8.32 26.49
N ASP A 993 21.97 9.64 26.38
CA ASP A 993 22.04 10.51 27.57
C ASP A 993 20.71 10.57 28.32
N GLU A 994 19.59 10.56 27.59
CA GLU A 994 18.25 10.52 28.22
C GLU A 994 18.03 9.20 28.96
N VAL A 995 18.42 8.07 28.36
CA VAL A 995 18.38 6.76 29.04
C VAL A 995 19.27 6.76 30.29
N ALA A 996 20.45 7.39 30.23
CA ALA A 996 21.31 7.53 31.40
C ALA A 996 20.63 8.33 32.52
N VAL A 997 19.91 9.41 32.19
CA VAL A 997 19.10 10.17 33.17
C VAL A 997 18.05 9.26 33.82
N TRP A 998 17.33 8.45 33.05
CA TRP A 998 16.32 7.55 33.60
C TRP A 998 16.94 6.54 34.57
N HIS A 999 18.12 6.00 34.24
CA HIS A 999 18.86 5.11 35.13
C HIS A 999 19.32 5.78 36.43
N THR A 1000 19.66 7.06 36.43
CA THR A 1000 19.96 7.79 37.69
C THR A 1000 18.78 7.85 38.66
N HIS A 1001 17.56 7.69 38.14
CA HIS A 1001 16.32 7.63 38.91
C HIS A 1001 15.81 6.20 39.15
N ASN A 1002 16.67 5.18 39.00
CA ASN A 1002 16.33 3.75 39.17
C ASN A 1002 15.22 3.24 38.23
N ILE A 1003 15.02 3.91 37.10
CA ILE A 1003 14.09 3.44 36.07
C ILE A 1003 14.83 2.42 35.18
N SER A 1004 14.26 1.23 35.03
CA SER A 1004 14.88 0.13 34.28
C SER A 1004 14.04 -0.39 33.12
N THR A 1005 12.72 -0.19 33.17
CA THR A 1005 11.77 -0.69 32.17
C THR A 1005 10.69 0.33 31.91
N PHE A 1006 10.01 0.23 30.77
CA PHE A 1006 8.82 1.02 30.45
C PHE A 1006 7.67 0.08 30.08
N ASP A 1007 6.89 -0.33 31.07
CA ASP A 1007 5.79 -1.30 30.90
C ASP A 1007 4.41 -0.65 31.09
N THR A 1008 3.67 -0.57 29.98
CA THR A 1008 2.32 0.01 29.93
C THR A 1008 1.24 -0.99 30.37
N ASP A 1009 0.07 -0.50 30.75
CA ASP A 1009 -1.11 -1.31 31.00
C ASP A 1009 -1.62 -2.04 29.73
N TRP A 1010 -2.30 -3.16 29.96
CA TRP A 1010 -3.04 -3.89 28.94
C TRP A 1010 -4.26 -3.10 28.51
N GLN A 1011 -4.58 -3.17 27.21
CA GLN A 1011 -5.75 -2.53 26.65
C GLN A 1011 -6.19 -3.25 25.37
N ASN A 1012 -7.43 -3.01 24.94
CA ASN A 1012 -7.98 -3.43 23.65
C ASN A 1012 -8.62 -2.30 22.84
N TYR A 1013 -8.42 -1.04 23.22
CA TYR A 1013 -8.84 0.13 22.46
C TYR A 1013 -7.90 0.53 21.32
N LYS A 1014 -6.75 -0.11 21.18
CA LYS A 1014 -5.84 0.00 20.03
C LYS A 1014 -5.19 -1.35 19.72
N SER A 1015 -5.15 -1.70 18.44
CA SER A 1015 -4.28 -2.74 17.92
C SER A 1015 -2.88 -2.18 17.74
N ILE A 1016 -1.87 -2.99 18.08
CA ILE A 1016 -0.47 -2.62 17.87
C ILE A 1016 -0.06 -3.19 16.51
N GLY A 1017 0.46 -2.31 15.65
CA GLY A 1017 1.02 -2.71 14.37
C GLY A 1017 2.43 -3.28 14.52
N ILE A 1018 2.82 -4.17 13.61
CA ILE A 1018 4.20 -4.64 13.49
C ILE A 1018 4.64 -4.63 12.04
N ILE A 1019 5.86 -4.17 11.80
CA ILE A 1019 6.57 -4.36 10.54
C ILE A 1019 7.80 -5.19 10.87
N ASP A 1020 7.77 -6.46 10.47
CA ASP A 1020 8.85 -7.41 10.71
C ASP A 1020 9.47 -7.80 9.36
N THR A 1021 10.77 -7.58 9.22
CA THR A 1021 11.50 -7.80 7.97
C THR A 1021 12.80 -8.53 8.22
N TYR A 1022 13.14 -9.48 7.34
CA TYR A 1022 14.46 -10.11 7.31
C TYR A 1022 15.15 -9.81 5.97
N ASN A 1023 16.48 -9.81 5.93
CA ASN A 1023 17.21 -9.55 4.70
C ASN A 1023 17.77 -10.85 4.12
N ILE A 1024 17.57 -11.06 2.82
CA ILE A 1024 18.35 -12.05 2.06
C ILE A 1024 19.51 -11.30 1.42
N GLN A 1025 20.75 -11.65 1.78
CA GLN A 1025 21.94 -11.06 1.19
C GLN A 1025 22.55 -12.03 0.16
N ASN A 1026 22.78 -11.56 -1.06
CA ASN A 1026 23.45 -12.36 -2.09
C ASN A 1026 24.99 -12.19 -2.05
N ALA A 1027 25.70 -12.99 -2.85
CA ALA A 1027 27.17 -13.00 -2.89
C ALA A 1027 27.81 -11.68 -3.36
N PHE A 1028 27.05 -10.78 -4.00
CA PHE A 1028 27.53 -9.44 -4.40
C PHE A 1028 27.44 -8.42 -3.26
N GLY A 1029 26.86 -8.79 -2.12
CA GLY A 1029 26.59 -7.90 -1.00
C GLY A 1029 25.28 -7.13 -1.12
N PHE A 1030 24.45 -7.41 -2.14
CA PHE A 1030 23.12 -6.82 -2.23
C PHE A 1030 22.18 -7.48 -1.21
N SER A 1031 21.58 -6.65 -0.37
CA SER A 1031 20.59 -7.08 0.62
C SER A 1031 19.19 -6.76 0.13
N TYR A 1032 18.34 -7.78 0.13
CA TYR A 1032 16.93 -7.68 -0.25
C TYR A 1032 16.10 -7.83 1.01
N PRO A 1033 15.46 -6.75 1.49
CA PRO A 1033 14.52 -6.85 2.60
C PRO A 1033 13.31 -7.67 2.17
N MET A 1034 12.88 -8.58 3.03
CA MET A 1034 11.72 -9.43 2.86
C MET A 1034 10.80 -9.18 4.04
N THR A 1035 9.60 -8.68 3.76
CA THR A 1035 8.58 -8.47 4.80
C THR A 1035 8.02 -9.81 5.23
N LEU A 1036 8.25 -10.17 6.49
CA LEU A 1036 7.73 -11.39 7.11
C LEU A 1036 6.33 -11.16 7.68
N LYS A 1037 6.14 -10.03 8.38
CA LYS A 1037 4.88 -9.65 9.01
C LYS A 1037 4.64 -8.17 8.78
N HIS A 1038 3.39 -7.83 8.48
CA HIS A 1038 2.96 -6.45 8.35
C HIS A 1038 1.53 -6.33 8.88
N THR A 1039 1.37 -5.67 10.02
CA THR A 1039 0.07 -5.30 10.56
C THR A 1039 0.08 -3.80 10.88
N ASN A 1040 -1.02 -3.12 10.58
CA ASN A 1040 -1.17 -1.71 10.93
C ASN A 1040 -1.68 -1.58 12.37
N GLY A 1041 -1.18 -0.56 13.08
CA GLY A 1041 -1.75 -0.14 14.37
C GLY A 1041 -2.98 0.73 14.13
N SER A 1042 -4.05 0.49 14.87
CA SER A 1042 -5.31 1.23 14.70
C SER A 1042 -6.03 1.37 16.05
N PHE A 1043 -6.81 2.43 16.22
CA PHE A 1043 -7.73 2.53 17.35
C PHE A 1043 -9.00 1.73 17.08
N GLN A 1044 -9.53 1.13 18.13
CA GLN A 1044 -10.78 0.38 18.16
C GLN A 1044 -11.64 0.89 19.33
N LEU A 1045 -11.75 2.21 19.47
CA LEU A 1045 -12.48 2.86 20.57
C LEU A 1045 -13.94 2.40 20.68
N ASN A 1046 -14.53 1.96 19.56
CA ASN A 1046 -15.93 1.54 19.48
C ASN A 1046 -16.18 0.09 19.92
N ALA A 1047 -15.16 -0.76 19.89
CA ALA A 1047 -15.27 -2.19 20.22
C ALA A 1047 -14.52 -2.53 21.52
N GLN A 1048 -13.84 -1.56 22.13
CA GLN A 1048 -13.02 -1.77 23.30
C GLN A 1048 -13.86 -2.04 24.55
N THR A 1049 -13.32 -2.83 25.46
CA THR A 1049 -13.92 -3.14 26.77
C THR A 1049 -13.00 -2.78 27.94
N SER A 1050 -11.72 -2.50 27.65
CA SER A 1050 -10.68 -2.23 28.65
C SER A 1050 -10.83 -0.90 29.39
N MET A 1051 -11.49 0.11 28.80
CA MET A 1051 -11.66 1.43 29.41
C MET A 1051 -12.51 1.43 30.68
N LYS A 1052 -13.29 0.36 30.93
CA LYS A 1052 -13.97 0.14 32.21
C LYS A 1052 -12.98 0.06 33.38
N MET A 1053 -11.77 -0.45 33.12
CA MET A 1053 -10.70 -0.55 34.11
C MET A 1053 -9.98 0.79 34.28
N TYR A 1054 -9.62 1.42 33.16
CA TYR A 1054 -9.17 2.82 33.06
C TYR A 1054 -9.19 3.29 31.62
N TRP A 1055 -9.70 4.49 31.38
CA TRP A 1055 -9.99 5.02 30.04
C TRP A 1055 -8.86 5.83 29.37
N ALA A 1056 -7.61 5.68 29.84
CA ALA A 1056 -6.41 6.40 29.40
C ALA A 1056 -6.35 7.89 29.82
N PHE A 1057 -5.13 8.45 29.81
CA PHE A 1057 -4.85 9.84 30.22
C PHE A 1057 -5.46 10.87 29.26
N ALA A 1058 -5.62 10.52 27.98
CA ALA A 1058 -6.35 11.34 27.00
C ALA A 1058 -7.77 11.68 27.48
N SER A 1059 -8.47 10.72 28.07
CA SER A 1059 -9.83 10.90 28.59
C SER A 1059 -9.83 11.73 29.87
N ASP A 1060 -8.81 11.62 30.72
CA ASP A 1060 -8.65 12.51 31.88
C ASP A 1060 -8.44 13.98 31.44
N LEU A 1061 -7.61 14.19 30.41
CA LEU A 1061 -7.36 15.51 29.82
C LEU A 1061 -8.59 16.11 29.13
N TRP A 1062 -9.40 15.28 28.46
CA TRP A 1062 -10.69 15.71 27.93
C TRP A 1062 -11.64 16.09 29.07
N ALA A 1063 -11.79 15.23 30.07
CA ALA A 1063 -12.76 15.42 31.14
C ALA A 1063 -12.53 16.72 31.91
N VAL A 1064 -11.27 17.09 32.22
CA VAL A 1064 -10.99 18.37 32.89
C VAL A 1064 -11.31 19.61 32.05
N THR A 1065 -11.47 19.47 30.72
CA THR A 1065 -11.79 20.59 29.82
C THR A 1065 -13.26 20.72 29.47
N ASP A 1066 -14.03 19.65 29.60
CA ASP A 1066 -15.43 19.63 29.21
C ASP A 1066 -16.34 20.07 30.38
N PRO A 1067 -17.10 21.18 30.25
CA PRO A 1067 -17.97 21.70 31.32
C PRO A 1067 -19.05 20.74 31.79
N SER A 1068 -19.35 19.69 31.02
CA SER A 1068 -20.36 18.69 31.39
C SER A 1068 -19.86 17.66 32.41
N THR A 1069 -18.56 17.57 32.69
CA THR A 1069 -18.01 16.54 33.59
C THR A 1069 -17.86 17.02 35.03
N PHE A 1070 -17.89 16.08 35.99
CA PHE A 1070 -17.70 16.37 37.42
C PHE A 1070 -16.31 16.92 37.76
N ILE A 1071 -15.31 16.72 36.89
CA ILE A 1071 -13.92 17.12 37.13
C ILE A 1071 -13.49 18.31 36.24
N PHE A 1072 -14.44 19.03 35.66
CA PHE A 1072 -14.19 20.24 34.89
C PHE A 1072 -13.37 21.27 35.69
N GLY A 1073 -12.30 21.78 35.08
CA GLY A 1073 -11.43 22.80 35.66
C GLY A 1073 -10.58 22.34 36.84
N LYS A 1074 -10.47 21.02 37.09
CA LYS A 1074 -9.73 20.46 38.23
C LYS A 1074 -8.30 20.04 37.85
N SER A 1075 -7.44 19.99 38.86
CA SER A 1075 -6.05 19.52 38.76
C SER A 1075 -5.98 17.99 38.83
N LEU A 1076 -5.06 17.37 38.07
CA LEU A 1076 -4.76 15.93 38.16
C LEU A 1076 -3.60 15.62 39.12
N VAL A 1077 -3.04 16.64 39.77
CA VAL A 1077 -1.97 16.49 40.78
C VAL A 1077 -2.56 16.53 42.19
N ARG A 1078 -2.35 15.47 42.99
CA ARG A 1078 -2.98 15.26 44.31
C ARG A 1078 -2.66 16.36 45.32
N GLN A 1079 -1.40 16.82 45.37
CA GLN A 1079 -0.94 17.80 46.35
C GLN A 1079 -1.36 19.24 46.04
N MET A 1080 -1.99 19.48 44.88
CA MET A 1080 -2.40 20.82 44.46
C MET A 1080 -3.84 21.12 44.89
N GLY A 1081 -4.17 22.42 45.01
CA GLY A 1081 -5.56 22.84 45.24
C GLY A 1081 -6.47 22.37 44.09
N GLN A 1082 -7.72 21.99 44.42
CA GLN A 1082 -8.73 21.54 43.45
C GLN A 1082 -8.38 20.21 42.73
N PHE A 1083 -7.78 19.24 43.42
CA PHE A 1083 -7.56 17.89 42.87
C PHE A 1083 -8.89 17.24 42.41
N ALA A 1084 -8.91 16.70 41.19
CA ALA A 1084 -10.08 16.14 40.52
C ALA A 1084 -10.80 15.08 41.34
N PHE A 1085 -10.03 14.18 41.98
CA PHE A 1085 -10.57 13.04 42.72
C PHE A 1085 -10.58 13.24 44.25
N ALA A 1086 -10.61 14.51 44.71
CA ALA A 1086 -10.69 14.80 46.14
C ALA A 1086 -12.08 14.47 46.72
N ASN A 1087 -13.14 14.85 46.01
CA ASN A 1087 -14.54 14.67 46.44
C ASN A 1087 -15.35 13.75 45.51
N VAL A 1088 -14.80 13.38 44.36
CA VAL A 1088 -15.45 12.62 43.29
C VAL A 1088 -14.61 11.37 43.01
N SER A 1089 -15.21 10.19 42.96
CA SER A 1089 -14.47 8.97 42.63
C SER A 1089 -14.31 8.84 41.11
N MET A 1090 -13.24 8.21 40.64
CA MET A 1090 -13.07 7.92 39.22
C MET A 1090 -14.27 7.14 38.66
N GLU A 1091 -14.79 6.19 39.44
CA GLU A 1091 -15.98 5.41 39.11
C GLU A 1091 -17.20 6.30 38.80
N SER A 1092 -17.44 7.35 39.60
CA SER A 1092 -18.55 8.28 39.33
C SER A 1092 -18.38 9.08 38.04
N VAL A 1093 -17.13 9.36 37.63
CA VAL A 1093 -16.83 10.06 36.36
C VAL A 1093 -17.07 9.15 35.16
N VAL A 1094 -16.63 7.88 35.22
CA VAL A 1094 -16.85 6.91 34.13
C VAL A 1094 -18.32 6.49 34.01
N LEU A 1095 -19.06 6.50 35.11
CA LEU A 1095 -20.53 6.34 35.11
C LEU A 1095 -21.21 7.56 34.46
N GLN A 1096 -20.78 8.78 34.80
CA GLN A 1096 -21.32 10.02 34.21
C GLN A 1096 -21.17 10.06 32.69
N ASN A 1097 -20.01 9.63 32.18
CA ASN A 1097 -19.74 9.58 30.74
C ASN A 1097 -20.45 8.40 30.04
N GLY A 1098 -20.95 7.41 30.79
CA GLY A 1098 -21.56 6.20 30.24
C GLY A 1098 -20.56 5.15 29.77
N THR A 1099 -19.29 5.22 30.17
CA THR A 1099 -18.29 4.16 29.90
C THR A 1099 -18.62 2.87 30.66
N VAL A 1100 -19.26 3.01 31.82
CA VAL A 1100 -19.80 1.90 32.63
C VAL A 1100 -21.27 2.22 32.88
N ALA A 1101 -22.15 1.23 32.76
CA ALA A 1101 -23.55 1.37 33.12
C ALA A 1101 -23.72 1.30 34.65
N GLN A 1102 -24.67 2.05 35.20
CA GLN A 1102 -24.99 1.98 36.63
C GLN A 1102 -25.75 0.68 36.91
N VAL A 1103 -25.04 -0.34 37.40
CA VAL A 1103 -25.64 -1.64 37.75
C VAL A 1103 -25.25 -2.00 39.18
N GLU A 1104 -26.26 -2.07 40.07
CA GLU A 1104 -26.07 -2.34 41.50
C GLU A 1104 -26.06 -3.84 41.84
N SER A 1105 -26.22 -4.73 40.85
CA SER A 1105 -26.29 -6.18 41.03
C SER A 1105 -25.55 -6.96 39.92
N GLY A 1106 -25.42 -8.28 40.09
CA GLY A 1106 -24.80 -9.16 39.09
C GLY A 1106 -23.28 -8.99 38.97
N ALA A 1107 -22.73 -9.27 37.78
CA ALA A 1107 -21.29 -9.36 37.55
C ALA A 1107 -20.52 -8.05 37.85
N PHE A 1108 -21.13 -6.88 37.61
CA PHE A 1108 -20.51 -5.58 37.89
C PHE A 1108 -20.37 -5.33 39.39
N ALA A 1109 -21.39 -5.68 40.20
CA ALA A 1109 -21.32 -5.56 41.65
C ALA A 1109 -20.26 -6.50 42.24
N THR A 1110 -20.24 -7.78 41.83
CA THR A 1110 -19.22 -8.74 42.30
C THR A 1110 -17.81 -8.32 41.90
N PHE A 1111 -17.62 -7.79 40.69
CA PHE A 1111 -16.32 -7.27 40.26
C PHE A 1111 -15.86 -6.10 41.14
N ARG A 1112 -16.75 -5.13 41.40
CA ARG A 1112 -16.46 -3.98 42.26
C ARG A 1112 -16.03 -4.41 43.65
N ASP A 1113 -16.72 -5.38 44.23
CA ASP A 1113 -16.48 -5.85 45.59
C ASP A 1113 -15.20 -6.71 45.71
N THR A 1114 -14.82 -7.41 44.64
CA THR A 1114 -13.68 -8.34 44.64
C THR A 1114 -12.37 -7.72 44.15
N ILE A 1115 -12.42 -6.92 43.08
CA ILE A 1115 -11.24 -6.36 42.39
C ILE A 1115 -11.05 -4.88 42.74
N GLY A 1116 -12.14 -4.11 42.79
CA GLY A 1116 -12.12 -2.69 43.11
C GLY A 1116 -12.99 -1.84 42.17
N PRO A 1117 -13.09 -0.52 42.43
CA PRO A 1117 -13.96 0.38 41.67
C PRO A 1117 -13.48 0.56 40.22
N PHE A 1118 -14.45 0.69 39.31
CA PHE A 1118 -14.17 0.94 37.89
C PHE A 1118 -13.41 2.26 37.70
N GLY A 1119 -12.55 2.32 36.67
CA GLY A 1119 -11.66 3.45 36.40
C GLY A 1119 -10.37 3.49 37.24
N SER A 1120 -10.21 2.66 38.27
CA SER A 1120 -9.03 2.64 39.15
C SER A 1120 -8.30 1.28 39.18
N VAL A 1121 -8.52 0.43 38.18
CA VAL A 1121 -7.94 -0.93 38.10
C VAL A 1121 -6.78 -0.95 37.10
N ASP A 1122 -5.60 -1.43 37.52
CA ASP A 1122 -4.45 -1.61 36.61
C ASP A 1122 -4.51 -3.03 36.00
N VAL A 1123 -4.53 -3.12 34.67
CA VAL A 1123 -4.45 -4.40 33.95
C VAL A 1123 -3.06 -4.54 33.35
N LYS A 1124 -2.38 -5.67 33.58
CA LYS A 1124 -1.02 -5.92 33.07
C LYS A 1124 -0.95 -7.21 32.27
N HIS A 1125 -0.14 -7.22 31.23
CA HIS A 1125 0.26 -8.47 30.58
C HIS A 1125 1.24 -9.22 31.50
N VAL A 1126 1.14 -10.56 31.51
CA VAL A 1126 2.07 -11.43 32.24
C VAL A 1126 2.93 -12.19 31.23
N ALA A 1127 4.25 -12.01 31.29
CA ALA A 1127 5.18 -12.69 30.41
C ALA A 1127 5.26 -14.19 30.74
N VAL A 1128 5.52 -15.02 29.72
CA VAL A 1128 5.76 -16.46 29.90
C VAL A 1128 7.06 -16.63 30.70
N PRO A 1129 7.08 -17.45 31.78
CA PRO A 1129 8.30 -17.66 32.56
C PRO A 1129 9.43 -18.24 31.68
N PRO A 1130 10.67 -17.72 31.79
CA PRO A 1130 11.81 -18.22 30.99
C PRO A 1130 12.11 -19.71 31.18
N SER A 1131 11.73 -20.29 32.32
CA SER A 1131 11.86 -21.74 32.58
C SER A 1131 10.97 -22.57 31.65
N VAL A 1132 9.76 -22.10 31.35
CA VAL A 1132 8.83 -22.77 30.44
C VAL A 1132 9.36 -22.70 29.01
N VAL A 1133 9.85 -21.54 28.57
CA VAL A 1133 10.46 -21.36 27.25
C VAL A 1133 11.67 -22.30 27.09
N ARG A 1134 12.56 -22.36 28.08
CA ARG A 1134 13.71 -23.28 28.08
C ARG A 1134 13.29 -24.75 28.04
N PHE A 1135 12.25 -25.14 28.76
CA PHE A 1135 11.72 -26.50 28.72
C PHE A 1135 11.17 -26.85 27.33
N VAL A 1136 10.40 -25.95 26.71
CA VAL A 1136 9.86 -26.15 25.36
C VAL A 1136 11.00 -26.26 24.33
N LEU A 1137 12.03 -25.42 24.44
CA LEU A 1137 13.22 -25.51 23.60
C LEU A 1137 13.93 -26.85 23.76
N HIS A 1138 14.12 -27.32 25.00
CA HIS A 1138 14.78 -28.60 25.28
C HIS A 1138 14.01 -29.83 24.80
N VAL A 1139 12.68 -29.77 24.72
CA VAL A 1139 11.85 -30.87 24.16
C VAL A 1139 11.85 -30.84 22.64
N LYS A 1140 12.01 -29.66 22.06
CA LYS A 1140 11.95 -29.44 20.61
C LYS A 1140 13.28 -29.77 19.92
N ASP A 1141 14.39 -29.39 20.54
CA ASP A 1141 15.77 -29.71 20.12
C ASP A 1141 16.14 -31.14 20.48
#